data_AF-A0A7M2Y692-F1
#
_entry.id   AF-A0A7M2Y692-F1
#
_cell.length_a   1.000
_cell.length_b   1.000
_cell.length_c   1.000
_cell.angle_alpha   90.00
_cell.angle_beta   90.00
_cell.angle_gamma   90.00
#
_symmetry.space_group_name_H-M   'P 1'
#
loop_
_entity.id
_entity.type
_entity.pdbx_description
1 polymer ?
#
loop_
_entity_poly.entity_id
_entity_poly.type
_entity_poly.pdbx_seq_one_letter_code
_entity_poly.pdbx_strand_id
1 'polypeptide(L)'
;MLKNKNLIFIIGSLVVFILLAVIYANPVLTGKQLFQHDIVQYKGGAKELLDYRAEHGRETYWSDSMFGGMPTYQMGAQFRGDVIKKIDDLLNFLPKPANYIFLLFSGFFLLGLVAVRNWKYALLGATFFGLSTYFYIALAAGHNGKIHTVAYFAPLLAGILLVYIRKKYVVGFIVTALFMGLQIAANHPQMTYYLFIALAFLFLSELIRAFQGKTDWKHFGISTGVLALAFVLGVGMNSQRIMANSEYITETVRGKQILDNEKHSADKSGMDKESMLMWSYGKLETLNLFIPRLMGGASNEEGSDKMMAKVQQLVQENVGSQQEMDRISKGFGTLTYWGDQPGTSGPAYQGAVVCFLAVLGFFFAWKKYRYWVLGASILTILLAWGSNFMIVSDFFIDFVPFYNKFRAPSSILVVVELLFPLIAIVGLYRFFNSNEKTETSADNILTEDYKKETLIYVSSAVLGITLLLMVFGKSILGFYTPSEKTYLPPFLLEFLVDERYKMFSIDAFKAILFVAITAGVLFLSLKNKVTQNIAIIIIGLVSFFDLWSVNKRYLNNDNFIDKSFTENPFQTENSDLLMQKVGDNANLKSLLDNTNMNKTLETIAEKDKGHYRIYNQVLGAFNETNTSYFKSSIGGYHAVKLRRYDDLINEYFGKMDTVKVPRILNMLNTKYMIFGSPEQPQGVTNADANGNAWFVSEVKFVDTPNEELDQIGIVDNKKVAVISKSDEKYFEGKPLQQDSTAFLDLKKYEANELEFTSQSKTPQLAVFSEIYYPKGWKMFVDDKEVPYIKADYLLRAVCVPAGKHSIKMIFAPAVIEKGKIISMIAFGLFLLLSGLGIYFLYRKRDKRNLAV
;
A
#
# COMPACT_ATOMS: atom_id res chain seq x y z
N MET A 1 -21.03 28.72 -25.52
CA MET A 1 -20.71 27.96 -24.28
C MET A 1 -19.82 28.74 -23.27
N LEU A 2 -19.57 30.05 -23.43
CA LEU A 2 -18.59 30.82 -22.63
C LEU A 2 -19.18 31.84 -21.60
N LYS A 3 -20.47 31.78 -21.27
CA LYS A 3 -21.12 32.74 -20.33
C LYS A 3 -21.10 32.35 -18.85
N ASN A 4 -20.31 31.34 -18.44
CA ASN A 4 -20.28 30.89 -17.04
C ASN A 4 -18.97 31.32 -16.37
N LYS A 5 -18.96 32.48 -15.70
CA LYS A 5 -17.80 33.03 -14.97
C LYS A 5 -17.14 32.00 -14.04
N ASN A 6 -17.90 31.01 -13.55
CA ASN A 6 -17.39 29.92 -12.70
C ASN A 6 -16.42 28.97 -13.41
N LEU A 7 -16.50 28.80 -14.73
CA LEU A 7 -15.60 27.90 -15.46
C LEU A 7 -14.15 28.41 -15.43
N ILE A 8 -13.96 29.74 -15.55
CA ILE A 8 -12.65 30.37 -15.49
C ILE A 8 -12.00 30.10 -14.12
N PHE A 9 -12.77 30.22 -13.02
CA PHE A 9 -12.25 29.93 -11.68
C PHE A 9 -11.93 28.45 -11.47
N ILE A 10 -12.72 27.53 -12.04
CA ILE A 10 -12.44 26.10 -12.01
C ILE A 10 -11.11 25.81 -12.72
N ILE A 11 -10.93 26.32 -13.94
CA ILE A 11 -9.68 26.16 -14.70
C ILE A 11 -8.51 26.79 -13.94
N GLY A 12 -8.70 28.00 -13.38
CA GLY A 12 -7.71 28.66 -12.55
C GLY A 12 -7.29 27.83 -11.33
N SER A 13 -8.24 27.21 -10.63
CA SER A 13 -7.93 26.30 -9.51
C SER A 13 -7.13 25.08 -9.95
N LEU A 14 -7.46 24.47 -11.10
CA LEU A 14 -6.69 23.33 -11.64
C LEU A 14 -5.25 23.72 -11.99
N VAL A 15 -5.06 24.90 -12.59
CA VAL A 15 -3.71 25.43 -12.86
C VAL A 15 -2.94 25.66 -11.56
N VAL A 16 -3.58 26.24 -10.53
CA VAL A 16 -2.97 26.39 -9.21
C VAL A 16 -2.54 25.04 -8.62
N PHE A 17 -3.34 23.98 -8.77
CA PHE A 17 -2.96 22.65 -8.29
C PHE A 17 -1.76 22.06 -9.03
N ILE A 18 -1.68 22.25 -10.35
CA ILE A 18 -0.50 21.85 -11.13
C ILE A 18 0.74 22.59 -10.61
N LEU A 19 0.63 23.91 -10.44
CA LEU A 19 1.73 24.73 -9.93
C LEU A 19 2.16 24.29 -8.52
N LEU A 20 1.21 24.10 -7.59
CA LEU A 20 1.52 23.65 -6.23
C LEU A 20 2.20 22.28 -6.21
N ALA A 21 1.70 21.33 -7.00
CA ALA A 21 2.27 19.99 -7.08
C ALA A 21 3.70 20.01 -7.64
N VAL A 22 3.93 20.77 -8.71
CA VAL A 22 5.25 20.90 -9.35
C VAL A 22 6.21 21.69 -8.48
N ILE A 23 5.78 22.76 -7.82
CA ILE A 23 6.60 23.55 -6.90
C ILE A 23 6.98 22.70 -5.67
N TYR A 24 6.06 21.89 -5.14
CA TYR A 24 6.38 21.01 -4.01
C TYR A 24 7.46 20.01 -4.40
N ALA A 25 7.29 19.37 -5.56
CA ALA A 25 8.19 18.37 -6.12
C ALA A 25 9.20 18.96 -7.10
N ASN A 26 9.66 20.21 -6.89
CA ASN A 26 10.51 20.92 -7.86
C ASN A 26 11.77 20.16 -8.34
N PRO A 27 12.38 19.22 -7.58
CA PRO A 27 13.55 18.50 -8.08
C PRO A 27 13.23 17.66 -9.33
N VAL A 28 11.95 17.31 -9.57
CA VAL A 28 11.55 16.62 -10.80
C VAL A 28 11.78 17.45 -12.07
N LEU A 29 11.85 18.77 -11.95
CA LEU A 29 12.15 19.68 -13.06
C LEU A 29 13.63 19.70 -13.43
N THR A 30 14.51 19.33 -12.49
CA THR A 30 15.97 19.29 -12.70
C THR A 30 16.47 17.89 -13.07
N GLY A 31 15.57 17.00 -13.47
CA GLY A 31 15.90 15.62 -13.83
C GLY A 31 16.16 14.70 -12.64
N LYS A 32 15.83 15.11 -11.41
CA LYS A 32 15.86 14.23 -10.23
C LYS A 32 14.55 13.45 -10.09
N GLN A 33 14.59 12.32 -9.40
CA GLN A 33 13.42 11.51 -9.08
C GLN A 33 13.40 11.15 -7.60
N LEU A 34 12.20 10.90 -7.08
CA LEU A 34 12.01 10.51 -5.69
C LEU A 34 12.62 9.12 -5.45
N PHE A 35 13.56 9.02 -4.52
CA PHE A 35 14.08 7.75 -4.05
C PHE A 35 13.06 7.07 -3.14
N GLN A 36 12.70 5.82 -3.45
CA GLN A 36 11.69 5.07 -2.72
C GLN A 36 12.17 3.63 -2.57
N HIS A 37 12.37 3.17 -1.34
CA HIS A 37 12.86 1.81 -1.07
C HIS A 37 11.96 0.74 -1.69
N ASP A 38 10.63 0.87 -1.56
CA ASP A 38 9.66 -0.07 -2.16
C ASP A 38 9.81 -0.16 -3.70
N ILE A 39 10.18 0.95 -4.37
CA ILE A 39 10.39 0.97 -5.82
C ILE A 39 11.71 0.29 -6.21
N VAL A 40 12.76 0.43 -5.40
CA VAL A 40 14.02 -0.31 -5.61
C VAL A 40 13.75 -1.81 -5.51
N GLN A 41 13.05 -2.25 -4.46
CA GLN A 41 12.70 -3.67 -4.28
C GLN A 41 11.84 -4.20 -5.43
N TYR A 42 10.84 -3.40 -5.87
CA TYR A 42 10.03 -3.71 -7.03
C TYR A 42 10.88 -3.88 -8.30
N LYS A 43 11.83 -2.98 -8.56
CA LYS A 43 12.68 -3.03 -9.75
C LYS A 43 13.58 -4.26 -9.77
N GLY A 44 14.11 -4.69 -8.63
CA GLY A 44 14.89 -5.91 -8.53
C GLY A 44 14.04 -7.14 -8.81
N GLY A 45 12.91 -7.28 -8.11
CA GLY A 45 12.03 -8.43 -8.27
C GLY A 45 11.34 -8.53 -9.64
N ALA A 46 11.01 -7.40 -10.26
CA ALA A 46 10.28 -7.36 -11.54
C ALA A 46 11.20 -7.34 -12.78
N LYS A 47 12.53 -7.43 -12.62
CA LYS A 47 13.49 -7.25 -13.71
C LYS A 47 13.23 -8.19 -14.90
N GLU A 48 13.07 -9.48 -14.65
CA GLU A 48 12.75 -10.46 -15.70
C GLU A 48 11.43 -10.15 -16.43
N LEU A 49 10.38 -9.76 -15.68
CA LEU A 49 9.11 -9.33 -16.28
C LEU A 49 9.29 -8.12 -17.20
N LEU A 50 10.06 -7.13 -16.74
CA LEU A 50 10.29 -5.89 -17.48
C LEU A 50 11.11 -6.13 -18.75
N ASP A 51 12.16 -6.94 -18.66
CA ASP A 51 13.01 -7.31 -19.79
C ASP A 51 12.24 -8.16 -20.81
N TYR A 52 11.48 -9.16 -20.34
CA TYR A 52 10.62 -9.97 -21.21
C TYR A 52 9.63 -9.10 -22.00
N ARG A 53 8.99 -8.14 -21.32
CA ARG A 53 8.06 -7.19 -21.96
C ARG A 53 8.77 -6.31 -22.99
N ALA A 54 9.96 -5.83 -22.69
CA ALA A 54 10.74 -4.97 -23.58
C ALA A 54 11.22 -5.71 -24.84
N GLU A 55 11.67 -6.96 -24.69
CA GLU A 55 12.21 -7.76 -25.78
C GLU A 55 11.12 -8.38 -26.69
N HIS A 56 10.02 -8.85 -26.10
CA HIS A 56 8.99 -9.61 -26.84
C HIS A 56 7.74 -8.81 -27.20
N GLY A 57 7.57 -7.60 -26.64
CA GLY A 57 6.37 -6.78 -26.83
C GLY A 57 5.08 -7.41 -26.26
N ARG A 58 5.21 -8.42 -25.40
CA ARG A 58 4.10 -9.13 -24.74
C ARG A 58 4.39 -9.33 -23.25
N GLU A 59 3.34 -9.54 -22.48
CA GLU A 59 3.45 -9.70 -21.04
C GLU A 59 3.85 -11.12 -20.63
N THR A 60 4.54 -11.27 -19.49
CA THR A 60 4.65 -12.55 -18.77
C THR A 60 3.85 -12.57 -17.48
N TYR A 61 3.18 -13.69 -17.21
CA TYR A 61 2.36 -13.88 -16.01
C TYR A 61 3.05 -14.76 -14.96
N TRP A 62 4.26 -15.25 -15.26
CA TRP A 62 5.14 -15.99 -14.36
C TRP A 62 6.57 -15.42 -14.44
N SER A 63 7.33 -15.55 -13.36
CA SER A 63 8.73 -15.12 -13.29
C SER A 63 9.50 -15.95 -12.25
N ASP A 64 10.73 -16.33 -12.57
CA ASP A 64 11.63 -17.08 -11.69
C ASP A 64 12.71 -16.19 -11.03
N SER A 65 12.54 -14.87 -11.12
CA SER A 65 13.47 -13.90 -10.52
C SER A 65 13.60 -14.05 -9.00
N MET A 66 12.50 -14.39 -8.31
CA MET A 66 12.42 -14.57 -6.87
C MET A 66 11.76 -15.89 -6.49
N PHE A 67 12.21 -16.45 -5.37
CA PHE A 67 11.67 -17.69 -4.77
C PHE A 67 11.62 -18.87 -5.75
N GLY A 68 12.51 -18.86 -6.73
CA GLY A 68 12.55 -19.81 -7.83
C GLY A 68 11.34 -19.87 -8.76
N GLY A 69 10.33 -19.00 -8.61
CA GLY A 69 9.14 -19.01 -9.47
C GLY A 69 7.86 -18.54 -8.78
N MET A 70 7.21 -17.51 -9.32
CA MET A 70 5.90 -17.05 -8.86
C MET A 70 5.10 -16.29 -9.93
N PRO A 71 3.75 -16.25 -9.81
CA PRO A 71 2.93 -15.41 -10.69
C PRO A 71 3.24 -13.90 -10.55
N THR A 72 3.29 -13.18 -11.68
CA THR A 72 3.67 -11.76 -11.72
C THR A 72 2.49 -10.80 -11.51
N TYR A 73 1.30 -11.29 -11.18
CA TYR A 73 0.07 -10.48 -11.06
C TYR A 73 0.20 -9.30 -10.08
N GLN A 74 1.02 -9.45 -9.03
CA GLN A 74 1.34 -8.38 -8.07
C GLN A 74 2.75 -7.80 -8.23
N MET A 75 3.50 -8.25 -9.25
CA MET A 75 4.84 -7.79 -9.60
C MET A 75 4.82 -6.79 -10.77
N GLY A 76 3.66 -6.16 -11.01
CA GLY A 76 3.50 -5.13 -12.03
C GLY A 76 3.13 -5.64 -13.43
N ALA A 77 2.59 -6.86 -13.54
CA ALA A 77 2.06 -7.38 -14.78
C ALA A 77 0.97 -6.45 -15.37
N GLN A 78 1.03 -6.24 -16.68
CA GLN A 78 0.01 -5.50 -17.43
C GLN A 78 -1.04 -6.46 -18.02
N PHE A 79 -2.31 -6.04 -17.99
CA PHE A 79 -3.41 -6.82 -18.54
C PHE A 79 -3.80 -6.25 -19.90
N ARG A 80 -3.65 -7.06 -20.96
CA ARG A 80 -4.00 -6.64 -22.33
C ARG A 80 -5.50 -6.36 -22.42
N GLY A 81 -5.85 -5.18 -22.93
CA GLY A 81 -7.24 -4.74 -23.06
C GLY A 81 -7.79 -3.98 -21.85
N ASP A 82 -6.96 -3.70 -20.83
CA ASP A 82 -7.35 -2.93 -19.65
C ASP A 82 -7.57 -1.44 -19.99
N VAL A 83 -8.80 -1.09 -20.38
CA VAL A 83 -9.16 0.27 -20.79
C VAL A 83 -9.19 1.23 -19.60
N ILE A 84 -9.63 0.77 -18.43
CA ILE A 84 -9.68 1.62 -17.24
C ILE A 84 -8.28 2.03 -16.79
N LYS A 85 -7.28 1.14 -16.94
CA LYS A 85 -5.89 1.48 -16.69
C LYS A 85 -5.34 2.54 -17.67
N LYS A 86 -5.75 2.53 -18.94
CA LYS A 86 -5.38 3.60 -19.87
C LYS A 86 -5.97 4.96 -19.48
N ILE A 87 -7.17 4.99 -18.93
CA ILE A 87 -7.77 6.22 -18.40
C ILE A 87 -7.00 6.68 -17.17
N ASP A 88 -6.62 5.76 -16.29
CA ASP A 88 -5.74 6.04 -15.17
C ASP A 88 -4.41 6.65 -15.63
N ASP A 89 -3.76 6.06 -16.64
CA ASP A 89 -2.50 6.58 -17.20
C ASP A 89 -2.67 7.99 -17.81
N LEU A 90 -3.82 8.29 -18.42
CA LEU A 90 -4.14 9.64 -18.92
C LEU A 90 -4.25 10.67 -17.77
N LEU A 91 -4.75 10.26 -16.61
CA LEU A 91 -4.77 11.10 -15.40
C LEU A 91 -3.38 11.23 -14.76
N ASN A 92 -2.40 10.43 -15.20
CA ASN A 92 -1.01 10.45 -14.77
C ASN A 92 -0.08 11.23 -15.73
N PHE A 93 -0.47 12.46 -16.07
CA PHE A 93 0.25 13.30 -17.04
C PHE A 93 1.42 14.10 -16.43
N LEU A 94 1.52 14.23 -15.11
CA LEU A 94 2.66 14.87 -14.44
C LEU A 94 3.69 13.81 -13.96
N PRO A 95 4.96 14.20 -13.75
CA PRO A 95 5.94 13.35 -13.07
C PRO A 95 5.47 12.95 -11.67
N LYS A 96 5.86 11.76 -11.21
CA LYS A 96 5.64 11.34 -9.81
C LYS A 96 6.71 11.98 -8.92
N PRO A 97 6.37 12.47 -7.71
CA PRO A 97 5.07 12.37 -7.04
C PRO A 97 4.09 13.53 -7.35
N ALA A 98 4.47 14.53 -8.16
CA ALA A 98 3.62 15.69 -8.45
C ALA A 98 2.23 15.30 -8.97
N ASN A 99 2.12 14.24 -9.78
CA ASN A 99 0.81 13.79 -10.24
C ASN A 99 -0.14 13.35 -9.12
N TYR A 100 0.36 12.58 -8.15
CA TYR A 100 -0.46 12.14 -7.01
C TYR A 100 -0.95 13.32 -6.18
N ILE A 101 -0.07 14.31 -5.96
CA ILE A 101 -0.42 15.55 -5.29
C ILE A 101 -1.54 16.24 -6.08
N PHE A 102 -1.38 16.45 -7.39
CA PHE A 102 -2.42 17.05 -8.24
C PHE A 102 -3.78 16.31 -8.16
N LEU A 103 -3.78 14.98 -8.18
CA LEU A 103 -5.00 14.18 -8.08
C LEU A 103 -5.69 14.33 -6.72
N LEU A 104 -4.94 14.38 -5.61
CA LEU A 104 -5.50 14.64 -4.27
C LEU A 104 -6.21 16.01 -4.23
N PHE A 105 -5.56 17.07 -4.71
CA PHE A 105 -6.13 18.42 -4.76
C PHE A 105 -7.37 18.47 -5.67
N SER A 106 -7.26 18.02 -6.92
CA SER A 106 -8.35 18.10 -7.90
C SER A 106 -9.53 17.20 -7.55
N GLY A 107 -9.27 16.01 -7.00
CA GLY A 107 -10.30 15.09 -6.52
C GLY A 107 -11.13 15.69 -5.38
N PHE A 108 -10.47 16.32 -4.40
CA PHE A 108 -11.19 17.00 -3.32
C PHE A 108 -11.87 18.29 -3.78
N PHE A 109 -11.27 19.02 -4.72
CA PHE A 109 -11.92 20.18 -5.32
C PHE A 109 -13.28 19.81 -5.96
N LEU A 110 -13.34 18.68 -6.68
CA LEU A 110 -14.61 18.16 -7.19
C LEU A 110 -15.61 17.86 -6.05
N LEU A 111 -15.16 17.18 -4.99
CA LEU A 111 -15.98 16.92 -3.81
C LEU A 111 -16.53 18.20 -3.19
N GLY A 112 -15.68 19.22 -2.98
CA GLY A 112 -16.08 20.52 -2.45
C GLY A 112 -17.09 21.25 -3.34
N LEU A 113 -16.91 21.23 -4.67
CA LEU A 113 -17.87 21.79 -5.61
C LEU A 113 -19.24 21.10 -5.50
N VAL A 114 -19.25 19.76 -5.33
CA VAL A 114 -20.48 19.00 -5.10
C VAL A 114 -21.07 19.30 -3.73
N ALA A 115 -20.26 19.41 -2.68
CA ALA A 115 -20.71 19.57 -1.29
C ALA A 115 -21.33 20.95 -1.01
N VAL A 116 -20.71 22.03 -1.50
CA VAL A 116 -21.10 23.42 -1.18
C VAL A 116 -21.42 24.31 -2.39
N ARG A 117 -21.18 23.88 -3.63
CA ARG A 117 -21.45 24.65 -4.88
C ARG A 117 -20.73 26.00 -4.96
N ASN A 118 -19.58 26.12 -4.31
CA ASN A 118 -18.78 27.34 -4.33
C ASN A 118 -17.29 26.99 -4.46
N TRP A 119 -16.67 27.51 -5.52
CA TRP A 119 -15.28 27.18 -5.86
C TRP A 119 -14.27 27.66 -4.80
N LYS A 120 -14.56 28.75 -4.07
CA LYS A 120 -13.64 29.29 -3.05
C LYS A 120 -13.44 28.32 -1.90
N TYR A 121 -14.55 27.76 -1.41
CA TYR A 121 -14.55 26.77 -0.34
C TYR A 121 -14.06 25.41 -0.84
N ALA A 122 -14.35 25.06 -2.08
CA ALA A 122 -13.81 23.86 -2.69
C ALA A 122 -12.29 23.93 -2.82
N LEU A 123 -11.74 25.09 -3.21
CA LEU A 123 -10.32 25.36 -3.30
C LEU A 123 -9.65 25.25 -1.92
N LEU A 124 -10.26 25.86 -0.90
CA LEU A 124 -9.80 25.76 0.49
C LEU A 124 -9.84 24.31 1.02
N GLY A 125 -10.89 23.57 0.69
CA GLY A 125 -10.97 22.16 1.06
C GLY A 125 -9.93 21.30 0.36
N ALA A 126 -9.64 21.61 -0.90
CA ALA A 126 -8.57 20.94 -1.65
C ALA A 126 -7.21 21.15 -0.99
N THR A 127 -6.93 22.32 -0.41
CA THR A 127 -5.70 22.54 0.36
C THR A 127 -5.70 21.77 1.69
N PHE A 128 -6.84 21.65 2.36
CA PHE A 128 -6.93 20.89 3.62
C PHE A 128 -6.66 19.39 3.42
N PHE A 129 -7.18 18.81 2.34
CA PHE A 129 -6.99 17.39 2.03
C PHE A 129 -5.67 17.13 1.29
N GLY A 130 -5.38 17.90 0.23
CA GLY A 130 -4.19 17.68 -0.61
C GLY A 130 -2.86 17.88 0.11
N LEU A 131 -2.86 18.53 1.27
CA LEU A 131 -1.70 18.72 2.14
C LEU A 131 -1.72 17.87 3.41
N SER A 132 -2.65 16.92 3.59
CA SER A 132 -2.62 16.00 4.75
C SER A 132 -1.29 15.24 4.83
N THR A 133 -0.68 15.23 6.01
CA THR A 133 0.74 14.86 6.18
C THR A 133 1.01 13.39 5.88
N TYR A 134 0.06 12.52 6.24
CA TYR A 134 0.18 11.08 5.97
C TYR A 134 0.40 10.78 4.49
N PHE A 135 -0.17 11.58 3.58
CA PHE A 135 0.00 11.40 2.14
C PHE A 135 1.45 11.62 1.71
N TYR A 136 2.11 12.63 2.27
CA TYR A 136 3.50 12.97 1.95
C TYR A 136 4.47 11.96 2.56
N ILE A 137 4.18 11.48 3.78
CA ILE A 137 4.94 10.40 4.43
C ILE A 137 4.85 9.11 3.60
N ALA A 138 3.64 8.71 3.21
CA ALA A 138 3.43 7.51 2.41
C ALA A 138 4.03 7.62 1.00
N LEU A 139 4.01 8.82 0.39
CA LEU A 139 4.72 9.08 -0.85
C LEU A 139 6.24 8.97 -0.67
N ALA A 140 6.82 9.54 0.39
CA ALA A 140 8.26 9.40 0.65
C ALA A 140 8.68 7.93 0.81
N ALA A 141 7.86 7.11 1.49
CA ALA A 141 8.15 5.71 1.73
C ALA A 141 8.04 4.79 0.49
N GLY A 142 7.31 5.20 -0.56
CA GLY A 142 7.09 4.33 -1.73
C GLY A 142 5.72 3.66 -1.81
N HIS A 143 4.81 3.96 -0.87
CA HIS A 143 3.45 3.43 -0.83
C HIS A 143 2.52 4.07 -1.87
N ASN A 144 3.00 4.17 -3.12
CA ASN A 144 2.35 4.85 -4.23
C ASN A 144 0.94 4.30 -4.51
N GLY A 145 0.75 2.98 -4.51
CA GLY A 145 -0.57 2.37 -4.75
C GLY A 145 -1.62 2.77 -3.68
N LYS A 146 -1.18 2.96 -2.44
CA LYS A 146 -2.03 3.44 -1.34
C LYS A 146 -2.52 4.85 -1.64
N ILE A 147 -1.60 5.76 -1.92
CA ILE A 147 -1.93 7.17 -2.19
C ILE A 147 -2.68 7.36 -3.50
N HIS A 148 -2.37 6.57 -4.52
CA HIS A 148 -3.14 6.53 -5.76
C HIS A 148 -4.60 6.16 -5.51
N THR A 149 -4.86 5.14 -4.67
CA THR A 149 -6.22 4.76 -4.29
C THR A 149 -6.92 5.87 -3.49
N VAL A 150 -6.22 6.50 -2.54
CA VAL A 150 -6.76 7.62 -1.73
C VAL A 150 -7.07 8.85 -2.58
N ALA A 151 -6.30 9.13 -3.63
CA ALA A 151 -6.57 10.22 -4.57
C ALA A 151 -7.94 10.09 -5.26
N TYR A 152 -8.49 8.88 -5.34
CA TYR A 152 -9.81 8.61 -5.89
C TYR A 152 -10.95 8.56 -4.86
N PHE A 153 -10.65 8.65 -3.55
CA PHE A 153 -11.68 8.69 -2.50
C PHE A 153 -12.64 9.86 -2.66
N ALA A 154 -12.09 11.07 -2.71
CA ALA A 154 -12.88 12.29 -2.77
C ALA A 154 -13.76 12.39 -4.04
N PRO A 155 -13.26 12.11 -5.26
CA PRO A 155 -14.11 12.14 -6.44
C PRO A 155 -15.14 11.00 -6.48
N LEU A 156 -14.83 9.81 -5.93
CA LEU A 156 -15.83 8.75 -5.76
C LEU A 156 -16.97 9.21 -4.83
N LEU A 157 -16.63 9.76 -3.67
CA LEU A 157 -17.61 10.34 -2.74
C LEU A 157 -18.40 11.47 -3.41
N ALA A 158 -17.76 12.31 -4.24
CA ALA A 158 -18.44 13.36 -5.00
C ALA A 158 -19.52 12.79 -5.92
N GLY A 159 -19.23 11.69 -6.63
CA GLY A 159 -20.21 10.96 -7.45
C GLY A 159 -21.40 10.46 -6.62
N ILE A 160 -21.14 9.90 -5.44
CA ILE A 160 -22.17 9.38 -4.54
C ILE A 160 -23.08 10.52 -4.03
N LEU A 161 -22.49 11.65 -3.62
CA LEU A 161 -23.23 12.84 -3.17
C LEU A 161 -24.03 13.49 -4.32
N LEU A 162 -23.54 13.40 -5.57
CA LEU A 162 -24.31 13.84 -6.73
C LEU A 162 -25.63 13.08 -6.86
N VAL A 163 -25.64 11.77 -6.55
CA VAL A 163 -26.85 10.94 -6.59
C VAL A 163 -27.74 11.23 -5.37
N TYR A 164 -27.28 10.89 -4.15
CA TYR A 164 -28.11 10.98 -2.94
C TYR A 164 -28.49 12.41 -2.54
N ILE A 165 -27.55 13.36 -2.61
CA ILE A 165 -27.80 14.72 -2.09
C ILE A 165 -28.23 15.68 -3.18
N ARG A 166 -27.66 15.57 -4.40
CA ARG A 166 -27.93 16.53 -5.49
C ARG A 166 -28.98 16.05 -6.49
N LYS A 167 -29.44 14.79 -6.41
CA LYS A 167 -30.42 14.19 -7.34
C LYS A 167 -29.98 14.26 -8.81
N LYS A 168 -28.67 14.21 -9.06
CA LYS A 168 -28.04 14.22 -10.39
C LYS A 168 -27.64 12.80 -10.80
N TYR A 169 -28.65 11.95 -11.01
CA TYR A 169 -28.45 10.51 -11.21
C TYR A 169 -27.47 10.15 -12.32
N VAL A 170 -27.58 10.74 -13.52
CA VAL A 170 -26.71 10.39 -14.66
C VAL A 170 -25.26 10.82 -14.42
N VAL A 171 -25.02 12.07 -14.04
CA VAL A 171 -23.65 12.56 -13.79
C VAL A 171 -23.05 11.85 -12.58
N GLY A 172 -23.85 11.62 -11.53
CA GLY A 172 -23.43 10.84 -10.37
C GLY A 172 -23.07 9.40 -10.72
N PHE A 173 -23.87 8.71 -11.55
CA PHE A 173 -23.56 7.38 -12.08
C PHE A 173 -22.22 7.37 -12.81
N ILE A 174 -22.02 8.31 -13.75
CA ILE A 174 -20.79 8.38 -14.56
C ILE A 174 -19.57 8.55 -13.66
N VAL A 175 -19.62 9.53 -12.75
CA VAL A 175 -18.51 9.84 -11.83
C VAL A 175 -18.26 8.66 -10.88
N THR A 176 -19.31 8.09 -10.26
CA THR A 176 -19.17 6.95 -9.34
C THR A 176 -18.61 5.72 -10.05
N ALA A 177 -19.13 5.34 -11.21
CA ALA A 177 -18.65 4.14 -11.92
C ALA A 177 -17.21 4.30 -12.38
N LEU A 178 -16.86 5.48 -12.93
CA LEU A 178 -15.50 5.78 -13.37
C LEU A 178 -14.50 5.76 -12.20
N PHE A 179 -14.78 6.51 -11.12
CA PHE A 179 -13.86 6.58 -9.99
C PHE A 179 -13.84 5.30 -9.15
N MET A 180 -14.92 4.51 -9.14
CA MET A 180 -14.86 3.14 -8.61
C MET A 180 -13.92 2.28 -9.45
N GLY A 181 -14.03 2.34 -10.78
CA GLY A 181 -13.13 1.64 -11.69
C GLY A 181 -11.66 2.03 -11.51
N LEU A 182 -11.37 3.34 -11.45
CA LEU A 182 -10.02 3.86 -11.24
C LEU A 182 -9.46 3.51 -9.86
N GLN A 183 -10.30 3.57 -8.82
CA GLN A 183 -9.89 3.22 -7.46
C GLN A 183 -9.53 1.74 -7.31
N ILE A 184 -10.25 0.85 -7.98
CA ILE A 184 -9.87 -0.57 -8.03
C ILE A 184 -8.62 -0.79 -8.89
N ALA A 185 -8.46 -0.05 -9.99
CA ALA A 185 -7.28 -0.12 -10.86
C ALA A 185 -5.98 0.31 -10.13
N ALA A 186 -6.08 1.24 -9.17
CA ALA A 186 -4.99 1.66 -8.29
C ALA A 186 -4.48 0.54 -7.33
N ASN A 187 -5.21 -0.59 -7.27
CA ASN A 187 -4.76 -1.87 -6.71
C ASN A 187 -4.41 -1.87 -5.20
N HIS A 188 -5.11 -1.08 -4.37
CA HIS A 188 -4.98 -1.15 -2.91
C HIS A 188 -6.33 -1.46 -2.22
N PRO A 189 -6.74 -2.75 -2.12
CA PRO A 189 -8.07 -3.14 -1.65
C PRO A 189 -8.37 -2.69 -0.21
N GLN A 190 -7.37 -2.66 0.68
CA GLN A 190 -7.54 -2.23 2.07
C GLN A 190 -8.02 -0.77 2.19
N MET A 191 -7.47 0.16 1.40
CA MET A 191 -7.89 1.56 1.43
C MET A 191 -9.32 1.71 0.90
N THR A 192 -9.64 1.01 -0.19
CA THR A 192 -11.01 0.97 -0.71
C THR A 192 -11.99 0.43 0.33
N TYR A 193 -11.64 -0.65 1.01
CA TYR A 193 -12.44 -1.22 2.08
C TYR A 193 -12.72 -0.21 3.20
N TYR A 194 -11.70 0.53 3.65
CA TYR A 194 -11.84 1.58 4.66
C TYR A 194 -12.77 2.73 4.23
N LEU A 195 -12.70 3.16 2.97
CA LEU A 195 -13.66 4.14 2.45
C LEU A 195 -15.09 3.59 2.51
N PHE A 196 -15.30 2.32 2.17
CA PHE A 196 -16.63 1.70 2.22
C PHE A 196 -17.22 1.60 3.63
N ILE A 197 -16.38 1.45 4.68
CA ILE A 197 -16.83 1.58 6.07
C ILE A 197 -17.47 2.96 6.29
N ALA A 198 -16.83 4.05 5.85
CA ALA A 198 -17.43 5.38 5.97
C ALA A 198 -18.66 5.57 5.07
N LEU A 199 -18.66 5.02 3.85
CA LEU A 199 -19.82 5.09 2.96
C LEU A 199 -21.04 4.32 3.51
N ALA A 200 -20.83 3.28 4.33
CA ALA A 200 -21.91 2.60 5.02
C ALA A 200 -22.65 3.56 5.99
N PHE A 201 -21.95 4.47 6.67
CA PHE A 201 -22.60 5.50 7.49
C PHE A 201 -23.40 6.48 6.65
N LEU A 202 -22.91 6.87 5.48
CA LEU A 202 -23.66 7.72 4.55
C LEU A 202 -24.94 7.00 4.07
N PHE A 203 -24.84 5.73 3.69
CA PHE A 203 -25.99 4.92 3.30
C PHE A 203 -27.02 4.81 4.43
N LEU A 204 -26.57 4.45 5.65
CA LEU A 204 -27.43 4.37 6.83
C LEU A 204 -28.08 5.72 7.14
N SER A 205 -27.36 6.83 6.99
CA SER A 205 -27.90 8.16 7.20
C SER A 205 -29.01 8.49 6.19
N GLU A 206 -28.82 8.19 4.91
CA GLU A 206 -29.89 8.40 3.92
C GLU A 206 -31.08 7.46 4.13
N LEU A 207 -30.85 6.23 4.56
CA LEU A 207 -31.91 5.28 4.93
C LEU A 207 -32.73 5.78 6.12
N ILE A 208 -32.08 6.21 7.21
CA ILE A 208 -32.74 6.78 8.39
C ILE A 208 -33.53 8.03 7.99
N ARG A 209 -32.96 8.89 7.13
CA ARG A 209 -33.66 10.07 6.62
C ARG A 209 -34.88 9.71 5.78
N ALA A 210 -34.86 8.59 5.05
CA ALA A 210 -36.03 8.08 4.34
C ALA A 210 -37.12 7.62 5.32
N PHE A 211 -36.76 6.85 6.37
CA PHE A 211 -37.69 6.47 7.44
C PHE A 211 -38.30 7.67 8.18
N GLN A 212 -37.53 8.73 8.40
CA GLN A 212 -37.99 9.97 9.03
C GLN A 212 -38.80 10.89 8.09
N GLY A 213 -39.06 10.47 6.84
CA GLY A 213 -39.75 11.27 5.84
C GLY A 213 -38.96 12.51 5.36
N LYS A 214 -37.67 12.61 5.69
CA LYS A 214 -36.78 13.70 5.25
C LYS A 214 -36.21 13.47 3.84
N THR A 215 -36.26 12.22 3.37
CA THR A 215 -35.90 11.79 2.02
C THR A 215 -37.05 10.96 1.46
N ASP A 216 -37.44 11.21 0.20
CA ASP A 216 -38.49 10.44 -0.46
C ASP A 216 -38.01 9.00 -0.77
N TRP A 217 -38.84 7.99 -0.47
CA TRP A 217 -38.49 6.57 -0.67
C TRP A 217 -38.19 6.21 -2.12
N LYS A 218 -38.93 6.80 -3.08
CA LYS A 218 -38.67 6.58 -4.50
C LYS A 218 -37.31 7.15 -4.89
N HIS A 219 -36.96 8.34 -4.42
CA HIS A 219 -35.64 8.91 -4.61
C HIS A 219 -34.55 8.05 -3.97
N PHE A 220 -34.73 7.57 -2.74
CA PHE A 220 -33.78 6.68 -2.07
C PHE A 220 -33.56 5.41 -2.89
N GLY A 221 -34.62 4.69 -3.26
CA GLY A 221 -34.53 3.45 -4.04
C GLY A 221 -33.85 3.63 -5.39
N ILE A 222 -34.19 4.68 -6.14
CA ILE A 222 -33.51 5.00 -7.41
C ILE A 222 -32.03 5.30 -7.17
N SER A 223 -31.71 6.08 -6.13
CA SER A 223 -30.33 6.44 -5.81
C SER A 223 -29.49 5.22 -5.48
N THR A 224 -30.00 4.34 -4.62
CA THR A 224 -29.35 3.09 -4.24
C THR A 224 -29.15 2.17 -5.45
N GLY A 225 -30.17 2.01 -6.31
CA GLY A 225 -30.06 1.20 -7.52
C GLY A 225 -29.02 1.72 -8.51
N VAL A 226 -28.99 3.05 -8.73
CA VAL A 226 -27.99 3.69 -9.60
C VAL A 226 -26.57 3.49 -9.07
N LEU A 227 -26.35 3.67 -7.77
CA LEU A 227 -25.04 3.50 -7.16
C LEU A 227 -24.60 2.03 -7.12
N ALA A 228 -25.52 1.10 -6.84
CA ALA A 228 -25.24 -0.33 -6.90
C ALA A 228 -24.79 -0.75 -8.30
N LEU A 229 -25.49 -0.28 -9.34
CA LEU A 229 -25.08 -0.52 -10.73
C LEU A 229 -23.71 0.10 -11.05
N ALA A 230 -23.46 1.34 -10.59
CA ALA A 230 -22.17 1.99 -10.78
C ALA A 230 -21.01 1.21 -10.12
N PHE A 231 -21.22 0.68 -8.91
CA PHE A 231 -20.22 -0.13 -8.22
C PHE A 231 -19.97 -1.47 -8.92
N VAL A 232 -21.04 -2.17 -9.33
CA VAL A 232 -20.90 -3.44 -10.08
C VAL A 232 -20.12 -3.24 -11.37
N LEU A 233 -20.41 -2.17 -12.12
CA LEU A 233 -19.69 -1.87 -13.36
C LEU A 233 -18.24 -1.45 -13.08
N GLY A 234 -17.98 -0.60 -12.07
CA GLY A 234 -16.62 -0.20 -11.71
C GLY A 234 -15.73 -1.36 -11.27
N VAL A 235 -16.29 -2.31 -10.49
CA VAL A 235 -15.62 -3.56 -10.13
C VAL A 235 -15.42 -4.44 -11.37
N GLY A 236 -16.46 -4.58 -12.20
CA GLY A 236 -16.42 -5.36 -13.44
C GLY A 236 -15.34 -4.89 -14.41
N MET A 237 -15.10 -3.58 -14.55
CA MET A 237 -14.02 -3.03 -15.38
C MET A 237 -12.62 -3.55 -15.00
N ASN A 238 -12.44 -4.07 -13.79
CA ASN A 238 -11.17 -4.56 -13.26
C ASN A 238 -11.13 -6.08 -13.10
N SER A 239 -12.06 -6.83 -13.70
CA SER A 239 -12.18 -8.28 -13.50
C SER A 239 -10.91 -9.07 -13.79
N GLN A 240 -10.09 -8.71 -14.79
CA GLN A 240 -8.77 -9.35 -15.03
C GLN A 240 -7.91 -9.35 -13.77
N ARG A 241 -7.68 -8.17 -13.20
CA ARG A 241 -6.83 -7.96 -12.03
C ARG A 241 -7.40 -8.62 -10.79
N ILE A 242 -8.70 -8.45 -10.54
CA ILE A 242 -9.37 -9.00 -9.36
C ILE A 242 -9.34 -10.53 -9.40
N MET A 243 -9.71 -11.13 -10.53
CA MET A 243 -9.79 -12.59 -10.64
C MET A 243 -8.40 -13.23 -10.58
N ALA A 244 -7.40 -12.66 -11.26
CA ALA A 244 -6.01 -13.13 -11.18
C ALA A 244 -5.47 -13.06 -9.74
N ASN A 245 -5.68 -11.92 -9.06
CA ASN A 245 -5.28 -11.76 -7.67
C ASN A 245 -6.04 -12.70 -6.73
N SER A 246 -7.34 -12.93 -6.98
CA SER A 246 -8.14 -13.85 -6.16
C SER A 246 -7.67 -15.29 -6.29
N GLU A 247 -7.34 -15.75 -7.50
CA GLU A 247 -6.78 -17.08 -7.75
C GLU A 247 -5.38 -17.22 -7.15
N TYR A 248 -4.59 -16.16 -7.21
CA TYR A 248 -3.24 -16.17 -6.66
C TYR A 248 -3.24 -16.18 -5.13
N ILE A 249 -4.03 -15.31 -4.48
CA ILE A 249 -4.04 -15.15 -3.02
C ILE A 249 -4.33 -16.47 -2.29
N THR A 250 -5.13 -17.38 -2.86
CA THR A 250 -5.44 -18.68 -2.23
C THR A 250 -4.21 -19.55 -2.01
N GLU A 251 -3.17 -19.38 -2.84
CA GLU A 251 -1.92 -20.15 -2.79
C GLU A 251 -0.78 -19.42 -2.05
N THR A 252 -1.05 -18.24 -1.48
CA THR A 252 -0.03 -17.39 -0.81
C THR A 252 -0.08 -17.50 0.70
N VAL A 253 0.85 -16.81 1.37
CA VAL A 253 0.82 -16.60 2.83
C VAL A 253 -0.43 -15.90 3.39
N ARG A 254 -1.36 -15.46 2.52
CA ARG A 254 -2.69 -14.93 2.91
C ARG A 254 -3.82 -15.95 2.76
N GLY A 255 -3.54 -17.09 2.12
CA GLY A 255 -4.44 -18.22 1.93
C GLY A 255 -4.54 -19.12 3.16
N LYS A 256 -5.04 -20.34 2.97
CA LYS A 256 -5.13 -21.34 4.05
C LYS A 256 -3.73 -21.84 4.46
N GLN A 257 -3.60 -22.25 5.72
CA GLN A 257 -2.39 -22.93 6.19
C GLN A 257 -2.36 -24.35 5.59
N ILE A 258 -1.16 -24.81 5.18
CA ILE A 258 -0.98 -26.14 4.58
C ILE A 258 -0.47 -27.15 5.61
N LEU A 259 0.46 -26.72 6.47
CA LEU A 259 1.02 -27.53 7.54
C LEU A 259 0.16 -27.46 8.81
N ASP A 260 0.07 -28.57 9.52
CA ASP A 260 -0.50 -28.63 10.87
C ASP A 260 0.61 -28.49 11.92
N ASN A 261 0.46 -27.59 12.89
CA ASN A 261 1.36 -27.48 14.04
C ASN A 261 0.66 -26.96 15.31
N GLU A 262 1.33 -27.03 16.46
CA GLU A 262 0.76 -26.65 17.77
C GLU A 262 0.25 -25.18 17.84
N LYS A 263 0.74 -24.30 16.98
CA LYS A 263 0.37 -22.87 16.94
C LYS A 263 -0.69 -22.55 15.86
N HIS A 264 -0.78 -23.35 14.81
CA HIS A 264 -1.65 -23.12 13.66
C HIS A 264 -2.22 -24.45 13.11
N SER A 265 -3.54 -24.57 13.11
CA SER A 265 -4.25 -25.68 12.44
C SER A 265 -4.60 -25.33 10.99
N ALA A 266 -4.64 -26.31 10.10
CA ALA A 266 -5.04 -26.16 8.69
C ALA A 266 -6.41 -25.48 8.48
N ASP A 267 -7.28 -25.50 9.51
CA ASP A 267 -8.60 -24.88 9.50
C ASP A 267 -8.60 -23.35 9.70
N LYS A 268 -7.49 -22.74 10.16
CA LYS A 268 -7.43 -21.28 10.38
C LYS A 268 -7.06 -20.55 9.09
N SER A 269 -8.04 -19.85 8.49
CA SER A 269 -7.82 -18.98 7.33
C SER A 269 -7.71 -17.50 7.74
N GLY A 270 -6.64 -16.81 7.36
CA GLY A 270 -6.43 -15.39 7.69
C GLY A 270 -5.06 -15.11 8.32
N MET A 271 -4.79 -13.84 8.60
CA MET A 271 -3.59 -13.42 9.31
C MET A 271 -3.78 -13.67 10.81
N ASP A 272 -2.71 -13.97 11.54
CA ASP A 272 -2.77 -14.06 12.99
C ASP A 272 -3.08 -12.67 13.60
N LYS A 273 -3.75 -12.71 14.76
CA LYS A 273 -4.29 -11.51 15.41
C LYS A 273 -3.20 -10.50 15.80
N GLU A 274 -2.04 -11.00 16.20
CA GLU A 274 -0.90 -10.17 16.61
C GLU A 274 -0.35 -9.39 15.41
N SER A 275 -0.10 -10.07 14.29
CA SER A 275 0.32 -9.45 13.03
C SER A 275 -0.69 -8.45 12.49
N MET A 276 -1.99 -8.71 12.65
CA MET A 276 -3.04 -7.78 12.24
C MET A 276 -3.00 -6.47 13.05
N LEU A 277 -2.80 -6.58 14.36
CA LEU A 277 -2.84 -5.46 15.31
C LEU A 277 -1.46 -4.86 15.60
N MET A 278 -0.39 -5.30 14.93
CA MET A 278 0.98 -4.84 15.19
C MET A 278 1.15 -3.31 15.06
N TRP A 279 0.52 -2.66 14.09
CA TRP A 279 0.61 -1.19 13.89
C TRP A 279 -0.63 -0.47 14.41
N SER A 280 -1.00 -0.79 15.64
CA SER A 280 -2.15 -0.18 16.33
C SER A 280 -1.78 1.20 16.86
N TYR A 281 -2.64 2.16 16.61
CA TYR A 281 -2.44 3.56 16.99
C TYR A 281 -2.66 3.76 18.49
N GLY A 282 -1.83 4.55 19.15
CA GLY A 282 -2.06 4.87 20.57
C GLY A 282 -3.34 5.71 20.77
N LYS A 283 -4.01 5.56 21.92
CA LYS A 283 -5.23 6.35 22.20
C LYS A 283 -4.94 7.85 22.19
N LEU A 284 -3.92 8.26 22.93
CA LEU A 284 -3.46 9.65 22.99
C LEU A 284 -2.74 10.08 21.71
N GLU A 285 -2.22 9.13 20.93
CA GLU A 285 -1.64 9.38 19.61
C GLU A 285 -2.68 9.95 18.62
N THR A 286 -3.98 9.79 18.87
CA THR A 286 -5.07 10.49 18.15
C THR A 286 -4.87 12.00 18.12
N LEU A 287 -4.24 12.58 19.15
CA LEU A 287 -3.94 14.00 19.20
C LEU A 287 -2.85 14.42 18.20
N ASN A 288 -2.09 13.48 17.62
CA ASN A 288 -1.18 13.77 16.50
C ASN A 288 -1.92 14.26 15.25
N LEU A 289 -3.24 14.05 15.12
CA LEU A 289 -4.06 14.69 14.08
C LEU A 289 -4.02 16.22 14.19
N PHE A 290 -3.82 16.75 15.41
CA PHE A 290 -3.84 18.17 15.74
C PHE A 290 -2.48 18.76 16.15
N ILE A 291 -1.58 17.97 16.78
CA ILE A 291 -0.20 18.38 17.13
C ILE A 291 0.77 17.34 16.58
N PRO A 292 1.52 17.62 15.49
CA PRO A 292 2.20 16.58 14.72
C PRO A 292 3.18 15.73 15.55
N ARG A 293 4.00 16.32 16.42
CA ARG A 293 5.01 15.58 17.20
C ARG A 293 4.63 15.38 18.67
N LEU A 294 3.35 15.17 18.98
CA LEU A 294 2.93 14.89 20.35
C LEU A 294 3.47 13.54 20.86
N MET A 295 3.37 12.47 20.06
CA MET A 295 4.06 11.19 20.33
C MET A 295 5.44 11.07 19.68
N GLY A 296 6.04 12.21 19.32
CA GLY A 296 7.31 12.26 18.60
C GLY A 296 7.17 12.28 17.08
N GLY A 297 8.33 12.30 16.42
CA GLY A 297 8.48 12.41 14.97
C GLY A 297 8.52 11.08 14.24
N ALA A 298 9.02 11.08 13.00
CA ALA A 298 9.44 9.83 12.36
C ALA A 298 10.57 9.18 13.17
N SER A 299 10.62 7.86 13.23
CA SER A 299 11.64 7.12 13.97
C SER A 299 13.07 7.48 13.55
N ASN A 300 13.25 7.86 12.28
CA ASN A 300 14.50 8.35 11.70
C ASN A 300 14.35 9.81 11.20
N GLU A 301 13.64 10.66 11.95
CA GLU A 301 13.48 12.08 11.60
C GLU A 301 14.83 12.82 11.63
N GLU A 302 14.99 13.80 10.74
CA GLU A 302 16.18 14.65 10.69
C GLU A 302 16.52 15.23 12.08
N GLY A 303 17.75 14.98 12.53
CA GLY A 303 18.22 15.33 13.88
C GLY A 303 18.30 14.14 14.84
N SER A 304 17.72 12.97 14.50
CA SER A 304 17.89 11.74 15.27
C SER A 304 19.36 11.36 15.43
N ASP A 305 20.20 11.60 14.42
CA ASP A 305 21.64 11.28 14.47
C ASP A 305 22.38 12.09 15.54
N LYS A 306 21.99 13.36 15.71
CA LYS A 306 22.56 14.22 16.76
C LYS A 306 22.13 13.74 18.15
N MET A 307 20.87 13.32 18.27
CA MET A 307 20.36 12.71 19.50
C MET A 307 21.07 11.38 19.80
N MET A 308 21.30 10.52 18.78
CA MET A 308 22.07 9.29 18.92
C MET A 308 23.52 9.59 19.36
N ALA A 309 24.18 10.55 18.72
CA ALA A 309 25.55 10.94 19.08
C ALA A 309 25.61 11.42 20.54
N LYS A 310 24.60 12.19 20.99
CA LYS A 310 24.53 12.64 22.38
C LYS A 310 24.24 11.49 23.34
N VAL A 311 23.37 10.55 22.98
CA VAL A 311 23.14 9.31 23.73
C VAL A 311 24.44 8.53 23.88
N GLN A 312 25.16 8.31 22.78
CA GLN A 312 26.45 7.59 22.79
C GLN A 312 27.47 8.28 23.69
N GLN A 313 27.56 9.61 23.62
CA GLN A 313 28.41 10.40 24.52
C GLN A 313 28.01 10.20 25.99
N LEU A 314 26.73 10.34 26.33
CA LEU A 314 26.24 10.18 27.70
C LEU A 314 26.49 8.77 28.24
N VAL A 315 26.31 7.75 27.39
CA VAL A 315 26.63 6.36 27.73
C VAL A 315 28.14 6.21 28.01
N GLN A 316 29.00 6.73 27.13
CA GLN A 316 30.45 6.67 27.32
C GLN A 316 30.94 7.39 28.58
N GLU A 317 30.30 8.51 28.96
CA GLU A 317 30.68 9.31 30.12
C GLU A 317 30.21 8.70 31.46
N ASN A 318 29.11 7.94 31.47
CA ASN A 318 28.43 7.54 32.71
C ASN A 318 28.33 6.01 32.93
N VAL A 319 28.64 5.19 31.92
CA VAL A 319 28.49 3.73 32.00
C VAL A 319 29.85 3.07 32.09
N GLY A 320 30.11 2.38 33.21
CA GLY A 320 31.39 1.72 33.47
C GLY A 320 31.37 0.20 33.34
N SER A 321 30.18 -0.43 33.19
CA SER A 321 30.03 -1.89 33.24
C SER A 321 29.24 -2.47 32.06
N GLN A 322 29.61 -3.69 31.65
CA GLN A 322 28.91 -4.42 30.58
C GLN A 322 27.45 -4.74 30.94
N GLN A 323 27.15 -4.97 32.23
CA GLN A 323 25.79 -5.24 32.70
C GLN A 323 24.86 -4.04 32.53
N GLU A 324 25.37 -2.82 32.77
CA GLU A 324 24.62 -1.59 32.51
C GLU A 324 24.39 -1.38 31.02
N MET A 325 25.39 -1.69 30.17
CA MET A 325 25.21 -1.66 28.72
C MET A 325 24.14 -2.62 28.23
N ASP A 326 24.11 -3.85 28.75
CA ASP A 326 23.09 -4.84 28.41
C ASP A 326 21.70 -4.40 28.87
N ARG A 327 21.61 -3.76 30.04
CA ARG A 327 20.36 -3.20 30.56
C ARG A 327 19.88 -2.04 29.68
N ILE A 328 20.77 -1.12 29.34
CA ILE A 328 20.49 0.02 28.46
C ILE A 328 20.00 -0.47 27.10
N SER A 329 20.66 -1.48 26.52
CA SER A 329 20.30 -2.06 25.22
C SER A 329 18.89 -2.67 25.21
N LYS A 330 18.41 -3.22 26.34
CA LYS A 330 17.03 -3.72 26.49
C LYS A 330 15.99 -2.60 26.56
N GLY A 331 16.38 -1.42 27.05
CA GLY A 331 15.51 -0.25 27.19
C GLY A 331 15.45 0.64 25.95
N PHE A 332 16.45 0.55 25.08
CA PHE A 332 16.54 1.40 23.90
C PHE A 332 15.54 1.00 22.82
N GLY A 333 14.68 1.95 22.46
CA GLY A 333 13.79 1.88 21.31
C GLY A 333 14.09 2.98 20.29
N THR A 334 13.05 3.45 19.61
CA THR A 334 13.17 4.59 18.71
C THR A 334 13.44 5.88 19.48
N LEU A 335 14.37 6.69 19.01
CA LEU A 335 14.78 7.91 19.72
C LEU A 335 13.68 8.97 19.82
N THR A 336 13.11 9.35 18.67
CA THR A 336 12.18 10.47 18.56
C THR A 336 10.76 10.06 18.89
N TYR A 337 10.34 8.90 18.38
CA TYR A 337 9.00 8.34 18.54
C TYR A 337 8.91 7.55 19.85
N TRP A 338 7.80 7.71 20.56
CA TRP A 338 7.57 7.07 21.86
C TRP A 338 6.13 6.56 22.05
N GLY A 339 5.34 6.50 20.97
CA GLY A 339 3.97 5.96 20.99
C GLY A 339 3.93 4.42 20.97
N ASP A 340 2.70 3.88 20.90
CA ASP A 340 2.43 2.43 21.07
C ASP A 340 2.75 1.57 19.83
N GLN A 341 3.14 2.20 18.71
CA GLN A 341 3.52 1.49 17.49
C GLN A 341 4.98 0.99 17.56
N PRO A 342 5.38 -0.05 16.80
CA PRO A 342 6.79 -0.48 16.74
C PRO A 342 7.76 0.60 16.23
N GLY A 343 7.23 1.53 15.45
CA GLY A 343 7.93 2.70 14.89
C GLY A 343 6.96 3.47 13.99
N THR A 344 7.42 4.57 13.41
CA THR A 344 6.61 5.35 12.46
C THR A 344 7.47 6.11 11.45
N SER A 345 6.96 6.25 10.23
CA SER A 345 7.55 7.16 9.21
C SER A 345 7.08 8.61 9.39
N GLY A 346 6.21 8.87 10.37
CA GLY A 346 5.73 10.20 10.74
C GLY A 346 4.28 10.18 11.24
N PRO A 347 3.78 11.30 11.78
CA PRO A 347 2.45 11.37 12.36
C PRO A 347 1.35 11.40 11.29
N ALA A 348 0.16 10.88 11.64
CA ALA A 348 -1.07 11.07 10.88
C ALA A 348 -1.62 12.51 11.09
N TYR A 349 -0.81 13.54 10.78
CA TYR A 349 -1.16 14.94 11.03
C TYR A 349 -2.06 15.52 9.94
N GLN A 350 -3.24 16.01 10.35
CA GLN A 350 -4.27 16.55 9.46
C GLN A 350 -4.30 18.09 9.40
N GLY A 351 -3.57 18.77 10.28
CA GLY A 351 -3.53 20.23 10.37
C GLY A 351 -4.35 20.77 11.55
N ALA A 352 -3.73 21.63 12.37
CA ALA A 352 -4.36 22.24 13.53
C ALA A 352 -5.58 23.07 13.13
N VAL A 353 -5.45 23.85 12.04
CA VAL A 353 -6.56 24.64 11.48
C VAL A 353 -7.69 23.75 10.98
N VAL A 354 -7.37 22.66 10.30
CA VAL A 354 -8.36 21.75 9.71
C VAL A 354 -9.15 21.04 10.81
N CYS A 355 -8.47 20.49 11.81
CA CYS A 355 -9.09 19.85 12.96
C CYS A 355 -9.98 20.82 13.74
N PHE A 356 -9.51 22.05 14.00
CA PHE A 356 -10.31 23.09 14.66
C PHE A 356 -11.58 23.43 13.85
N LEU A 357 -11.45 23.65 12.54
CA LEU A 357 -12.58 23.93 11.66
C LEU A 357 -13.51 22.72 11.51
N ALA A 358 -13.00 21.49 11.61
CA ALA A 358 -13.81 20.28 11.58
C ALA A 358 -14.68 20.17 12.84
N VAL A 359 -14.13 20.48 14.03
CA VAL A 359 -14.90 20.56 15.29
C VAL A 359 -16.02 21.60 15.17
N LEU A 360 -15.71 22.82 14.72
CA LEU A 360 -16.73 23.83 14.41
C LEU A 360 -17.73 23.34 13.34
N GLY A 361 -17.24 22.59 12.36
CA GLY A 361 -18.03 21.99 11.30
C GLY A 361 -19.11 21.04 11.82
N PHE A 362 -18.84 20.27 12.87
CA PHE A 362 -19.86 19.42 13.48
C PHE A 362 -21.02 20.21 14.13
N PHE A 363 -20.79 21.45 14.56
CA PHE A 363 -21.85 22.34 15.07
C PHE A 363 -22.58 23.08 13.94
N PHE A 364 -21.86 23.48 12.90
CA PHE A 364 -22.42 24.34 11.85
C PHE A 364 -22.90 23.61 10.61
N ALA A 365 -22.40 22.43 10.26
CA ALA A 365 -22.76 21.74 9.02
C ALA A 365 -24.23 21.29 8.98
N TRP A 366 -24.80 21.13 7.78
CA TRP A 366 -26.15 20.58 7.63
C TRP A 366 -26.24 19.17 8.23
N LYS A 367 -27.39 18.84 8.83
CA LYS A 367 -27.67 17.52 9.44
C LYS A 367 -27.39 16.34 8.50
N LYS A 368 -27.62 16.50 7.19
CA LYS A 368 -27.34 15.49 6.15
C LYS A 368 -25.85 15.17 5.95
N TYR A 369 -24.93 16.00 6.44
CA TYR A 369 -23.49 15.73 6.44
C TYR A 369 -23.01 15.36 7.85
N ARG A 370 -23.47 16.12 8.85
CA ARG A 370 -22.99 16.08 10.23
C ARG A 370 -22.90 14.67 10.82
N TYR A 371 -24.00 13.93 10.83
CA TYR A 371 -24.10 12.71 11.64
C TYR A 371 -23.34 11.53 11.05
N TRP A 372 -23.39 11.35 9.72
CA TRP A 372 -22.66 10.24 9.10
C TRP A 372 -21.16 10.50 9.09
N VAL A 373 -20.71 11.74 8.88
CA VAL A 373 -19.30 12.11 9.00
C VAL A 373 -18.82 11.87 10.43
N LEU A 374 -19.60 12.30 11.44
CA LEU A 374 -19.24 12.10 12.84
C LEU A 374 -19.14 10.61 13.20
N GLY A 375 -20.16 9.81 12.86
CA GLY A 375 -20.19 8.38 13.15
C GLY A 375 -19.06 7.63 12.46
N ALA A 376 -18.80 7.92 11.18
CA ALA A 376 -17.69 7.34 10.45
C ALA A 376 -16.33 7.73 11.06
N SER A 377 -16.11 9.01 11.34
CA SER A 377 -14.86 9.49 11.95
C SER A 377 -14.59 8.83 13.31
N ILE A 378 -15.59 8.77 14.19
CA ILE A 378 -15.45 8.11 15.50
C ILE A 378 -15.09 6.65 15.31
N LEU A 379 -15.83 5.89 14.49
CA LEU A 379 -15.55 4.48 14.29
C LEU A 379 -14.14 4.26 13.73
N THR A 380 -13.72 5.05 12.75
CA THR A 380 -12.38 4.90 12.16
C THR A 380 -11.25 5.19 13.15
N ILE A 381 -11.43 6.16 14.05
CA ILE A 381 -10.47 6.42 15.14
C ILE A 381 -10.42 5.23 16.12
N LEU A 382 -11.59 4.70 16.51
CA LEU A 382 -11.67 3.53 17.40
C LEU A 382 -11.02 2.29 16.77
N LEU A 383 -11.19 2.08 15.47
CA LEU A 383 -10.55 0.99 14.73
C LEU A 383 -9.04 1.20 14.58
N ALA A 384 -8.59 2.45 14.41
CA ALA A 384 -7.17 2.77 14.34
C ALA A 384 -6.43 2.36 15.63
N TRP A 385 -7.11 2.41 16.78
CA TRP A 385 -6.55 2.02 18.07
C TRP A 385 -6.19 0.53 18.18
N GLY A 386 -6.79 -0.34 17.35
CA GLY A 386 -6.41 -1.74 17.26
C GLY A 386 -6.27 -2.45 18.63
N SER A 387 -5.06 -2.92 18.96
CA SER A 387 -4.73 -3.59 20.23
C SER A 387 -5.00 -2.72 21.46
N ASN A 388 -4.98 -1.40 21.33
CA ASN A 388 -5.30 -0.48 22.41
C ASN A 388 -6.81 -0.41 22.71
N PHE A 389 -7.68 -0.97 21.85
CA PHE A 389 -9.11 -1.05 22.09
C PHE A 389 -9.74 -2.34 21.55
N MET A 390 -9.44 -3.45 22.24
CA MET A 390 -9.84 -4.80 21.84
C MET A 390 -11.34 -5.01 21.64
N ILE A 391 -12.22 -4.30 22.36
CA ILE A 391 -13.68 -4.49 22.22
C ILE A 391 -14.15 -4.26 20.77
N VAL A 392 -13.70 -3.17 20.15
CA VAL A 392 -14.07 -2.87 18.76
C VAL A 392 -13.26 -3.71 17.78
N SER A 393 -11.97 -3.92 18.07
CA SER A 393 -11.11 -4.75 17.22
C SER A 393 -11.63 -6.17 17.11
N ASP A 394 -11.97 -6.82 18.22
CA ASP A 394 -12.49 -8.19 18.25
C ASP A 394 -13.81 -8.31 17.51
N PHE A 395 -14.73 -7.37 17.74
CA PHE A 395 -16.00 -7.35 17.01
C PHE A 395 -15.77 -7.29 15.49
N PHE A 396 -14.84 -6.45 15.02
CA PHE A 396 -14.55 -6.34 13.59
C PHE A 396 -13.82 -7.57 13.04
N ILE A 397 -12.89 -8.13 13.79
CA ILE A 397 -12.12 -9.33 13.40
C ILE A 397 -13.05 -10.54 13.27
N ASP A 398 -13.97 -10.70 14.22
CA ASP A 398 -14.79 -11.90 14.33
C ASP A 398 -16.06 -11.84 13.48
N PHE A 399 -16.68 -10.66 13.33
CA PHE A 399 -18.00 -10.53 12.70
C PHE A 399 -18.03 -9.73 11.40
N VAL A 400 -17.06 -8.84 11.14
CA VAL A 400 -17.11 -7.97 9.96
C VAL A 400 -16.37 -8.65 8.79
N PRO A 401 -17.06 -8.97 7.68
CA PRO A 401 -16.48 -9.72 6.58
C PRO A 401 -15.20 -9.08 6.02
N PHE A 402 -14.20 -9.91 5.72
CA PHE A 402 -12.91 -9.53 5.14
C PHE A 402 -12.01 -8.63 6.01
N TYR A 403 -12.46 -8.11 7.16
CA TYR A 403 -11.62 -7.29 8.02
C TYR A 403 -10.38 -8.05 8.50
N ASN A 404 -10.53 -9.35 8.77
CA ASN A 404 -9.44 -10.27 9.15
C ASN A 404 -8.40 -10.59 8.06
N LYS A 405 -8.48 -9.93 6.90
CA LYS A 405 -7.51 -10.04 5.81
C LYS A 405 -6.55 -8.84 5.73
N PHE A 406 -6.72 -7.83 6.59
CA PHE A 406 -5.92 -6.60 6.59
C PHE A 406 -5.07 -6.46 7.84
N ARG A 407 -4.00 -5.66 7.74
CA ARG A 407 -3.05 -5.35 8.82
C ARG A 407 -2.83 -3.85 8.94
N ALA A 408 -2.18 -3.43 10.02
CA ALA A 408 -1.83 -2.04 10.28
C ALA A 408 -3.06 -1.12 10.43
N PRO A 409 -3.80 -1.24 11.55
CA PRO A 409 -5.06 -0.54 11.78
C PRO A 409 -4.94 0.98 11.70
N SER A 410 -3.79 1.57 12.08
CA SER A 410 -3.55 3.02 12.03
C SER A 410 -3.79 3.64 10.65
N SER A 411 -3.61 2.86 9.58
CA SER A 411 -3.81 3.34 8.20
C SER A 411 -5.28 3.65 7.85
N ILE A 412 -6.26 3.26 8.66
CA ILE A 412 -7.67 3.64 8.47
C ILE A 412 -7.91 5.15 8.67
N LEU A 413 -6.99 5.86 9.34
CA LEU A 413 -7.09 7.30 9.58
C LEU A 413 -7.15 8.13 8.29
N VAL A 414 -6.74 7.60 7.13
CA VAL A 414 -6.94 8.27 5.82
C VAL A 414 -8.40 8.63 5.55
N VAL A 415 -9.34 7.91 6.18
CA VAL A 415 -10.77 8.22 6.09
C VAL A 415 -11.08 9.50 6.89
N VAL A 416 -10.52 9.65 8.10
CA VAL A 416 -10.61 10.90 8.86
C VAL A 416 -9.99 12.05 8.07
N GLU A 417 -8.87 11.78 7.40
CA GLU A 417 -8.20 12.77 6.56
C GLU A 417 -9.06 13.26 5.39
N LEU A 418 -10.00 12.46 4.89
CA LEU A 418 -11.02 12.89 3.93
C LEU A 418 -12.20 13.64 4.61
N LEU A 419 -12.70 13.09 5.71
CA LEU A 419 -13.95 13.54 6.33
C LEU A 419 -13.83 14.86 7.08
N PHE A 420 -12.69 15.12 7.72
CA PHE A 420 -12.45 16.37 8.46
C PHE A 420 -12.39 17.60 7.54
N PRO A 421 -11.62 17.60 6.43
CA PRO A 421 -11.72 18.64 5.42
C PRO A 421 -13.14 18.86 4.91
N LEU A 422 -13.90 17.77 4.67
CA LEU A 422 -15.27 17.87 4.15
C LEU A 422 -16.19 18.60 5.13
N ILE A 423 -16.20 18.18 6.40
CA ILE A 423 -17.07 18.80 7.40
C ILE A 423 -16.61 20.22 7.75
N ALA A 424 -15.30 20.48 7.73
CA ALA A 424 -14.72 21.80 7.92
C ALA A 424 -15.21 22.79 6.86
N ILE A 425 -15.14 22.45 5.57
CA ILE A 425 -15.59 23.38 4.51
C ILE A 425 -17.11 23.54 4.47
N VAL A 426 -17.87 22.49 4.78
CA VAL A 426 -19.33 22.56 4.85
C VAL A 426 -19.76 23.46 6.01
N GLY A 427 -19.12 23.30 7.17
CA GLY A 427 -19.32 24.14 8.35
C GLY A 427 -18.97 25.60 8.09
N LEU A 428 -17.79 25.86 7.53
CA LEU A 428 -17.32 27.21 7.21
C LEU A 428 -18.20 27.89 6.16
N TYR A 429 -18.68 27.14 5.16
CA TYR A 429 -19.64 27.66 4.18
C TYR A 429 -20.92 28.14 4.88
N ARG A 430 -21.48 27.33 5.79
CA ARG A 430 -22.70 27.71 6.51
C ARG A 430 -22.48 28.85 7.49
N PHE A 431 -21.32 28.90 8.15
CA PHE A 431 -20.97 30.01 9.05
C PHE A 431 -21.14 31.37 8.36
N PHE A 432 -20.64 31.51 7.14
CA PHE A 432 -20.73 32.77 6.37
C PHE A 432 -22.03 32.95 5.59
N ASN A 433 -22.60 31.87 5.04
CA ASN A 433 -23.67 31.99 4.03
C ASN A 433 -25.05 31.57 4.55
N SER A 434 -25.19 31.06 5.78
CA SER A 434 -26.48 30.65 6.34
C SER A 434 -27.44 31.85 6.47
N ASN A 435 -28.47 31.87 5.62
CA ASN A 435 -29.55 32.85 5.56
C ASN A 435 -30.79 32.25 4.87
N GLU A 436 -31.89 33.00 4.81
CA GLU A 436 -33.17 32.60 4.20
C GLU A 436 -33.06 32.14 2.73
N LYS A 437 -32.08 32.63 1.96
CA LYS A 437 -31.88 32.23 0.55
C LYS A 437 -31.18 30.88 0.42
N THR A 438 -30.43 30.46 1.43
CA THR A 438 -29.58 29.27 1.39
C THR A 438 -30.16 28.09 2.18
N GLU A 439 -31.00 28.37 3.18
CA GLU A 439 -31.54 27.36 4.09
C GLU A 439 -32.99 27.00 3.72
N THR A 440 -33.36 25.74 3.97
CA THR A 440 -34.68 25.22 3.61
C THR A 440 -35.80 25.61 4.58
N SER A 441 -35.45 26.12 5.76
CA SER A 441 -36.39 26.61 6.78
C SER A 441 -35.70 27.57 7.74
N ALA A 442 -36.47 28.44 8.40
CA ALA A 442 -35.97 29.41 9.35
C ALA A 442 -35.19 28.76 10.51
N ASP A 443 -35.67 27.63 11.04
CA ASP A 443 -35.02 26.89 12.13
C ASP A 443 -33.62 26.34 11.78
N ASN A 444 -33.28 26.26 10.49
CA ASN A 444 -31.97 25.83 10.06
C ASN A 444 -30.98 27.00 9.97
N ILE A 445 -31.45 28.25 10.02
CA ILE A 445 -30.60 29.43 9.93
C ILE A 445 -29.80 29.57 11.23
N LEU A 446 -28.47 29.60 11.08
CA LEU A 446 -27.55 29.86 12.18
C LEU A 446 -27.67 31.32 12.62
N THR A 447 -28.13 31.56 13.85
CA THR A 447 -28.17 32.89 14.46
C THR A 447 -26.75 33.41 14.74
N GLU A 448 -26.57 34.74 14.79
CA GLU A 448 -25.27 35.33 15.09
C GLU A 448 -24.77 34.95 16.50
N ASP A 449 -25.68 34.94 17.48
CA ASP A 449 -25.35 34.53 18.86
C ASP A 449 -24.86 33.09 18.92
N TYR A 450 -25.56 32.16 18.25
CA TYR A 450 -25.15 30.77 18.19
C TYR A 450 -23.76 30.60 17.55
N LYS A 451 -23.49 31.32 16.45
CA LYS A 451 -22.17 31.30 15.79
C LYS A 451 -21.08 31.81 16.73
N LYS A 452 -21.34 32.92 17.43
CA LYS A 452 -20.40 33.58 18.33
C LYS A 452 -20.11 32.72 19.57
N GLU A 453 -21.14 32.22 20.24
CA GLU A 453 -20.99 31.37 21.42
C GLU A 453 -20.25 30.08 21.09
N THR A 454 -20.66 29.38 20.02
CA THR A 454 -19.99 28.16 19.57
C THR A 454 -18.52 28.43 19.24
N LEU A 455 -18.22 29.52 18.53
CA LEU A 455 -16.85 29.89 18.21
C LEU A 455 -16.02 30.14 19.47
N ILE A 456 -16.56 30.87 20.46
CA ILE A 456 -15.86 31.16 21.71
C ILE A 456 -15.64 29.87 22.50
N TYR A 457 -16.66 29.04 22.71
CA TYR A 457 -16.53 27.81 23.50
C TYR A 457 -15.56 26.82 22.88
N VAL A 458 -15.66 26.57 21.56
CA VAL A 458 -14.76 25.64 20.87
C VAL A 458 -13.33 26.19 20.87
N SER A 459 -13.13 27.48 20.61
CA SER A 459 -11.78 28.08 20.63
C SER A 459 -11.16 28.03 22.02
N SER A 460 -11.92 28.39 23.05
CA SER A 460 -11.45 28.34 24.44
C SER A 460 -11.13 26.91 24.89
N ALA A 461 -11.94 25.92 24.50
CA ALA A 461 -11.69 24.52 24.81
C ALA A 461 -10.41 24.00 24.12
N VAL A 462 -10.27 24.24 22.81
CA VAL A 462 -9.10 23.77 22.05
C VAL A 462 -7.81 24.44 22.54
N LEU A 463 -7.82 25.77 22.71
CA LEU A 463 -6.66 26.51 23.21
C LEU A 463 -6.35 26.14 24.67
N GLY A 464 -7.38 26.02 25.51
CA GLY A 464 -7.24 25.66 26.92
C GLY A 464 -6.65 24.26 27.12
N ILE A 465 -7.16 23.25 26.41
CA ILE A 465 -6.61 21.88 26.44
C ILE A 465 -5.17 21.87 25.94
N THR A 466 -4.87 22.57 24.84
CA THR A 466 -3.52 22.61 24.29
C THR A 466 -2.53 23.29 25.24
N LEU A 467 -2.96 24.38 25.90
CA LEU A 467 -2.16 25.07 26.91
C LEU A 467 -1.94 24.18 28.15
N LEU A 468 -2.97 23.45 28.58
CA LEU A 468 -2.86 22.53 29.71
C LEU A 468 -1.86 21.41 29.39
N LEU A 469 -1.92 20.83 28.19
CA LEU A 469 -0.92 19.86 27.72
C LEU A 469 0.47 20.48 27.57
N MET A 470 0.58 21.76 27.19
CA MET A 470 1.87 22.44 27.08
C MET A 470 2.49 22.67 28.47
N VAL A 471 1.70 23.04 29.48
CA VAL A 471 2.21 23.34 30.84
C VAL A 471 2.43 22.07 31.66
N PHE A 472 1.50 21.12 31.61
CA PHE A 472 1.50 19.90 32.41
C PHE A 472 1.87 18.65 31.60
N GLY A 473 2.37 18.83 30.38
CA GLY A 473 2.64 17.74 29.44
C GLY A 473 3.55 16.68 30.02
N LYS A 474 4.65 17.04 30.69
CA LYS A 474 5.57 16.05 31.27
C LYS A 474 4.87 15.15 32.30
N SER A 475 3.97 15.72 33.11
CA SER A 475 3.21 14.97 34.12
C SER A 475 2.09 14.13 33.53
N ILE A 476 1.42 14.62 32.47
CA ILE A 476 0.28 13.94 31.84
C ILE A 476 0.72 12.86 30.85
N LEU A 477 1.73 13.17 30.03
CA LEU A 477 2.16 12.37 28.89
C LEU A 477 3.44 11.56 29.17
N GLY A 478 4.31 12.00 30.07
CA GLY A 478 5.56 11.32 30.41
C GLY A 478 6.68 11.50 29.38
N PHE A 479 6.41 11.37 28.08
CA PHE A 479 7.40 11.40 26.97
C PHE A 479 8.42 10.24 26.99
N TYR A 480 8.03 9.10 27.56
CA TYR A 480 8.81 7.88 27.60
C TYR A 480 7.92 6.65 27.42
N THR A 481 8.51 5.54 26.98
CA THR A 481 7.82 4.25 26.95
C THR A 481 7.95 3.51 28.29
N PRO A 482 7.06 2.53 28.59
CA PRO A 482 7.21 1.69 29.77
C PRO A 482 8.56 0.97 29.83
N SER A 483 9.06 0.49 28.69
CA SER A 483 10.37 -0.18 28.61
C SER A 483 11.52 0.75 28.99
N GLU A 484 11.50 1.96 28.43
CA GLU A 484 12.52 2.98 28.73
C GLU A 484 12.55 3.33 30.22
N LYS A 485 11.37 3.51 30.83
CA LYS A 485 11.27 3.79 32.28
C LYS A 485 11.85 2.67 33.15
N THR A 486 11.71 1.42 32.73
CA THR A 486 12.19 0.25 33.49
C THR A 486 13.70 0.07 33.36
N TYR A 487 14.24 0.25 32.15
CA TYR A 487 15.60 -0.16 31.83
C TYR A 487 16.59 0.99 31.74
N LEU A 488 16.18 2.20 31.33
CA LEU A 488 17.11 3.32 31.15
C LEU A 488 17.48 3.99 32.49
N PRO A 489 18.75 4.37 32.68
CA PRO A 489 19.15 5.17 33.83
C PRO A 489 18.58 6.60 33.75
N PRO A 490 18.42 7.30 34.90
CA PRO A 490 17.78 8.61 34.95
C PRO A 490 18.35 9.64 33.98
N PHE A 491 19.68 9.71 33.84
CA PHE A 491 20.33 10.70 32.95
C PHE A 491 19.96 10.52 31.46
N LEU A 492 19.78 9.28 30.99
CA LEU A 492 19.33 9.02 29.62
C LEU A 492 17.83 9.27 29.49
N LEU A 493 17.04 8.82 30.48
CA LEU A 493 15.60 8.98 30.46
C LEU A 493 15.21 10.47 30.46
N GLU A 494 15.82 11.28 31.32
CA GLU A 494 15.59 12.72 31.40
C GLU A 494 15.97 13.43 30.09
N PHE A 495 17.11 13.08 29.49
CA PHE A 495 17.52 13.61 28.19
C PHE A 495 16.49 13.32 27.09
N LEU A 496 16.03 12.08 26.98
CA LEU A 496 15.02 11.69 25.97
C LEU A 496 13.69 12.42 26.21
N VAL A 497 13.24 12.46 27.47
CA VAL A 497 12.00 13.16 27.87
C VAL A 497 12.07 14.64 27.51
N ASP A 498 13.20 15.30 27.78
CA ASP A 498 13.37 16.73 27.53
C ASP A 498 13.37 17.07 26.04
N GLU A 499 14.09 16.31 25.22
CA GLU A 499 14.11 16.54 23.78
C GLU A 499 12.76 16.23 23.12
N ARG A 500 12.08 15.15 23.52
CA ARG A 500 10.72 14.83 23.04
C ARG A 500 9.71 15.89 23.47
N TYR A 501 9.78 16.36 24.72
CA TYR A 501 8.93 17.45 25.22
C TYR A 501 9.18 18.76 24.46
N LYS A 502 10.43 19.06 24.10
CA LYS A 502 10.78 20.23 23.29
C LYS A 502 10.19 20.13 21.89
N MET A 503 10.27 18.97 21.24
CA MET A 503 9.64 18.72 19.94
C MET A 503 8.13 18.96 19.98
N PHE A 504 7.46 18.38 20.98
CA PHE A 504 6.03 18.58 21.24
C PHE A 504 5.69 20.06 21.48
N SER A 505 6.42 20.72 22.39
CA SER A 505 6.14 22.10 22.82
C SER A 505 6.21 23.09 21.66
N ILE A 506 7.18 22.92 20.76
CA ILE A 506 7.32 23.75 19.55
C ILE A 506 6.08 23.63 18.66
N ASP A 507 5.59 22.42 18.44
CA ASP A 507 4.46 22.17 17.55
C ASP A 507 3.12 22.51 18.22
N ALA A 508 2.98 22.30 19.54
CA ALA A 508 1.82 22.73 20.32
C ALA A 508 1.67 24.25 20.31
N PHE A 509 2.78 25.00 20.45
CA PHE A 509 2.77 26.45 20.34
C PHE A 509 2.31 26.94 18.96
N LYS A 510 2.82 26.30 17.89
CA LYS A 510 2.37 26.60 16.51
C LYS A 510 0.88 26.32 16.34
N ALA A 511 0.37 25.20 16.86
CA ALA A 511 -1.05 24.87 16.82
C ALA A 511 -1.91 25.93 17.54
N ILE A 512 -1.50 26.40 18.73
CA ILE A 512 -2.14 27.50 19.46
C ILE A 512 -2.20 28.77 18.58
N LEU A 513 -1.07 29.15 17.96
CA LEU A 513 -0.98 30.33 17.12
C LEU A 513 -1.93 30.23 15.91
N PHE A 514 -1.93 29.10 15.20
CA PHE A 514 -2.76 28.89 14.02
C PHE A 514 -4.26 28.87 14.36
N VAL A 515 -4.64 28.24 15.48
CA VAL A 515 -6.04 28.26 15.97
C VAL A 515 -6.45 29.66 16.41
N ALA A 516 -5.60 30.38 17.14
CA ALA A 516 -5.89 31.74 17.59
C ALA A 516 -6.11 32.71 16.42
N ILE A 517 -5.27 32.64 15.38
CA ILE A 517 -5.44 33.45 14.16
C ILE A 517 -6.76 33.08 13.45
N THR A 518 -7.04 31.79 13.28
CA THR A 518 -8.27 31.31 12.63
C THR A 518 -9.52 31.76 13.39
N ALA A 519 -9.55 31.54 14.71
CA ALA A 519 -10.64 31.95 15.57
C ALA A 519 -10.83 33.48 15.57
N GLY A 520 -9.73 34.24 15.66
CA GLY A 520 -9.74 35.70 15.62
C GLY A 520 -10.32 36.25 14.32
N VAL A 521 -9.93 35.68 13.17
CA VAL A 521 -10.45 36.07 11.85
C VAL A 521 -11.95 35.77 11.72
N LEU A 522 -12.40 34.61 12.19
CA LEU A 522 -13.82 34.26 12.21
C LEU A 522 -14.62 35.21 13.11
N PHE A 523 -14.09 35.54 14.29
CA PHE A 523 -14.71 36.46 15.23
C PHE A 523 -14.80 37.89 14.67
N LEU A 524 -13.71 38.39 14.06
CA LEU A 524 -13.69 39.70 13.40
C LEU A 524 -14.66 39.76 12.21
N SER A 525 -14.88 38.64 11.54
CA SER A 525 -15.88 38.54 10.47
C SER A 525 -17.31 38.65 10.99
N LEU A 526 -17.63 38.05 12.15
CA LEU A 526 -18.92 38.26 12.82
C LEU A 526 -19.14 39.71 13.25
N LYS A 527 -18.05 40.44 13.51
CA LYS A 527 -18.08 41.88 13.80
C LYS A 527 -18.05 42.76 12.55
N ASN A 528 -18.17 42.19 11.35
CA ASN A 528 -18.09 42.89 10.06
C ASN A 528 -16.78 43.68 9.85
N LYS A 529 -15.71 43.39 10.60
CA LYS A 529 -14.40 44.03 10.45
C LYS A 529 -13.54 43.38 9.36
N VAL A 530 -13.81 42.12 9.05
CA VAL A 530 -13.13 41.35 8.01
C VAL A 530 -14.19 40.77 7.07
N THR A 531 -13.99 40.93 5.76
CA THR A 531 -14.91 40.35 4.78
C THR A 531 -14.70 38.84 4.66
N GLN A 532 -15.74 38.11 4.27
CA GLN A 532 -15.68 36.67 4.03
C GLN A 532 -14.54 36.24 3.09
N ASN A 533 -14.27 37.01 2.03
CA ASN A 533 -13.20 36.65 1.08
C ASN A 533 -11.82 36.76 1.74
N ILE A 534 -11.58 37.83 2.51
CA ILE A 534 -10.33 38.03 3.23
C ILE A 534 -10.18 36.94 4.29
N ALA A 535 -11.25 36.60 5.01
CA ALA A 535 -11.23 35.52 6.00
C ALA A 535 -10.85 34.17 5.38
N ILE A 536 -11.45 33.80 4.24
CA ILE A 536 -11.12 32.56 3.52
C ILE A 536 -9.65 32.56 3.07
N ILE A 537 -9.13 33.69 2.59
CA ILE A 537 -7.73 33.81 2.17
C ILE A 537 -6.79 33.61 3.37
N ILE A 538 -7.05 34.28 4.50
CA ILE A 538 -6.21 34.15 5.70
C ILE A 538 -6.23 32.71 6.21
N ILE A 539 -7.40 32.09 6.32
CA ILE A 539 -7.53 30.68 6.74
C ILE A 539 -6.79 29.76 5.77
N GLY A 540 -6.91 30.02 4.46
CA GLY A 540 -6.18 29.28 3.43
C GLY A 540 -4.66 29.40 3.60
N LEU A 541 -4.14 30.60 3.83
CA LEU A 541 -2.71 30.82 4.04
C LEU A 541 -2.20 30.16 5.33
N VAL A 542 -2.93 30.32 6.45
CA VAL A 542 -2.53 29.74 7.74
C VAL A 542 -2.51 28.21 7.66
N SER A 543 -3.56 27.60 7.11
CA SER A 543 -3.61 26.14 6.91
C SER A 543 -2.56 25.63 5.92
N PHE A 544 -2.27 26.41 4.86
CA PHE A 544 -1.20 26.09 3.92
C PHE A 544 0.17 26.08 4.61
N PHE A 545 0.52 27.12 5.36
CA PHE A 545 1.80 27.18 6.08
C PHE A 545 1.92 26.10 7.15
N ASP A 546 0.83 25.84 7.88
CA ASP A 546 0.75 24.77 8.87
C ASP A 546 1.15 23.42 8.24
N LEU A 547 0.37 22.95 7.27
CA LEU A 547 0.58 21.64 6.64
C LEU A 547 1.87 21.58 5.82
N TRP A 548 2.16 22.60 5.00
CA TRP A 548 3.36 22.61 4.16
C TRP A 548 4.64 22.51 4.98
N SER A 549 4.71 23.23 6.12
CA SER A 549 5.88 23.22 7.00
C SER A 549 6.14 21.86 7.65
N VAL A 550 5.08 21.08 7.90
CA VAL A 550 5.20 19.72 8.44
C VAL A 550 5.53 18.72 7.32
N ASN A 551 4.88 18.82 6.16
CA ASN A 551 5.13 17.94 5.02
C ASN A 551 6.60 17.99 4.58
N LYS A 552 7.22 19.19 4.57
CA LYS A 552 8.64 19.37 4.24
C LYS A 552 9.62 18.77 5.26
N ARG A 553 9.16 18.24 6.40
CA ARG A 553 10.02 17.42 7.29
C ARG A 553 10.17 15.99 6.79
N TYR A 554 9.19 15.49 6.04
CA TYR A 554 9.10 14.07 5.63
C TYR A 554 9.29 13.86 4.12
N LEU A 555 8.89 14.82 3.30
CA LEU A 555 9.12 14.83 1.85
C LEU A 555 9.77 16.15 1.43
N ASN A 556 11.11 16.18 1.48
CA ASN A 556 11.96 17.32 1.17
C ASN A 556 12.86 17.02 -0.05
N ASN A 557 13.81 17.91 -0.33
CA ASN A 557 14.65 17.82 -1.52
C ASN A 557 15.69 16.68 -1.44
N ASP A 558 16.06 16.24 -0.24
CA ASP A 558 17.08 15.20 -0.03
C ASP A 558 16.54 13.80 -0.35
N ASN A 559 15.22 13.64 -0.37
CA ASN A 559 14.55 12.45 -0.89
C ASN A 559 14.67 12.32 -2.41
N PHE A 560 15.04 13.37 -3.14
CA PHE A 560 15.16 13.34 -4.60
C PHE A 560 16.61 13.16 -5.02
N ILE A 561 16.87 12.09 -5.76
CA ILE A 561 18.18 11.72 -6.26
C ILE A 561 18.24 11.83 -7.79
N ASP A 562 19.44 11.83 -8.36
CA ASP A 562 19.61 11.83 -9.82
C ASP A 562 18.89 10.63 -10.44
N LYS A 563 18.16 10.88 -11.54
CA LYS A 563 17.38 9.87 -12.23
C LYS A 563 18.20 8.63 -12.61
N SER A 564 19.50 8.77 -12.87
CA SER A 564 20.38 7.63 -13.18
C SER A 564 20.38 6.56 -12.08
N PHE A 565 20.39 6.98 -10.80
CA PHE A 565 20.35 6.05 -9.67
C PHE A 565 18.96 5.47 -9.45
N THR A 566 17.90 6.22 -9.75
CA THR A 566 16.55 5.64 -9.67
C THR A 566 16.30 4.64 -10.80
N GLU A 567 16.78 4.89 -12.02
CA GLU A 567 16.62 3.99 -13.17
C GLU A 567 17.40 2.70 -12.97
N ASN A 568 18.64 2.82 -12.50
CA ASN A 568 19.53 1.70 -12.19
C ASN A 568 19.92 1.75 -10.69
N PRO A 569 19.08 1.25 -9.77
CA PRO A 569 19.39 1.33 -8.34
C PRO A 569 20.49 0.35 -7.90
N PHE A 570 20.77 -0.70 -8.68
CA PHE A 570 21.77 -1.72 -8.39
C PHE A 570 23.08 -1.41 -9.11
N GLN A 571 23.84 -0.44 -8.58
CA GLN A 571 25.13 -0.03 -9.15
C GLN A 571 26.16 -1.15 -9.03
N THR A 572 26.93 -1.42 -10.09
CA THR A 572 27.99 -2.44 -10.13
C THR A 572 29.40 -1.84 -10.11
N GLU A 573 29.54 -0.54 -10.33
CA GLU A 573 30.83 0.14 -10.31
C GLU A 573 30.73 1.49 -9.60
N ASN A 574 31.80 1.84 -8.89
CA ASN A 574 31.98 3.16 -8.29
C ASN A 574 32.92 3.96 -9.18
N SER A 575 32.46 5.08 -9.72
CA SER A 575 33.31 6.07 -10.39
C SER A 575 33.41 7.33 -9.54
N ASP A 576 34.49 8.10 -9.71
CA ASP A 576 34.65 9.41 -9.06
C ASP A 576 33.44 10.31 -9.31
N LEU A 577 32.86 10.23 -10.51
CA LEU A 577 31.64 10.95 -10.88
C LEU A 577 30.43 10.48 -10.07
N LEU A 578 30.24 9.17 -9.85
CA LEU A 578 29.15 8.65 -9.02
C LEU A 578 29.35 9.05 -7.56
N MET A 579 30.57 8.93 -7.03
CA MET A 579 30.89 9.40 -5.67
C MET A 579 30.64 10.90 -5.50
N GLN A 580 31.02 11.71 -6.49
CA GLN A 580 30.73 13.15 -6.50
C GLN A 580 29.22 13.42 -6.53
N LYS A 581 28.44 12.65 -7.30
CA LYS A 581 26.97 12.76 -7.33
C LYS A 581 26.30 12.32 -6.03
N VAL A 582 26.89 11.37 -5.31
CA VAL A 582 26.41 10.92 -3.99
C VAL A 582 26.62 12.02 -2.94
N GLY A 583 27.81 12.63 -2.89
CA GLY A 583 28.14 13.66 -1.91
C GLY A 583 27.80 13.20 -0.48
N ASP A 584 27.14 14.07 0.27
CA ASP A 584 26.67 13.78 1.64
C ASP A 584 25.24 13.23 1.71
N ASN A 585 24.62 12.89 0.57
CA ASN A 585 23.25 12.38 0.57
C ASN A 585 23.21 10.95 1.13
N ALA A 586 22.71 10.81 2.36
CA ALA A 586 22.59 9.54 3.06
C ALA A 586 21.79 8.47 2.26
N ASN A 587 20.77 8.88 1.49
CA ASN A 587 19.98 7.94 0.68
C ASN A 587 20.82 7.33 -0.46
N LEU A 588 21.74 8.10 -1.05
CA LEU A 588 22.60 7.64 -2.13
C LEU A 588 23.76 6.76 -1.63
N LYS A 589 24.29 7.04 -0.44
CA LYS A 589 25.35 6.23 0.16
C LYS A 589 24.95 4.76 0.31
N SER A 590 23.71 4.52 0.76
CA SER A 590 23.16 3.17 0.89
C SER A 590 23.12 2.36 -0.42
N LEU A 591 23.03 3.02 -1.57
CA LEU A 591 23.07 2.35 -2.88
C LEU A 591 24.49 1.92 -3.25
N LEU A 592 25.50 2.66 -2.80
CA LEU A 592 26.90 2.34 -3.09
C LEU A 592 27.48 1.27 -2.16
N ASP A 593 26.93 1.12 -0.96
CA ASP A 593 27.38 0.12 0.02
C ASP A 593 27.33 -1.32 -0.55
N ASN A 594 26.41 -1.58 -1.48
CA ASN A 594 26.23 -2.90 -2.11
C ASN A 594 26.96 -3.07 -3.46
N THR A 595 27.82 -2.12 -3.86
CA THR A 595 28.42 -2.11 -5.21
C THR A 595 29.25 -3.36 -5.49
N ASN A 596 30.11 -3.77 -4.55
CA ASN A 596 30.95 -4.97 -4.72
C ASN A 596 30.10 -6.24 -4.81
N MET A 597 29.01 -6.30 -4.03
CA MET A 597 28.02 -7.38 -4.10
C MET A 597 27.35 -7.42 -5.48
N ASN A 598 26.82 -6.29 -5.94
CA ASN A 598 26.19 -6.20 -7.26
C ASN A 598 27.19 -6.56 -8.38
N LYS A 599 28.45 -6.13 -8.29
CA LYS A 599 29.49 -6.49 -9.28
C LYS A 599 29.76 -7.99 -9.32
N THR A 600 29.75 -8.64 -8.16
CA THR A 600 29.91 -10.09 -8.06
C THR A 600 28.74 -10.83 -8.72
N LEU A 601 27.51 -10.37 -8.49
CA LEU A 601 26.30 -10.91 -9.12
C LEU A 601 26.33 -10.72 -10.64
N GLU A 602 26.66 -9.52 -11.11
CA GLU A 602 26.85 -9.20 -12.53
C GLU A 602 27.90 -10.13 -13.16
N THR A 603 29.08 -10.25 -12.54
CA THR A 603 30.18 -11.10 -13.04
C THR A 603 29.76 -12.56 -13.17
N ILE A 604 29.00 -13.09 -12.19
CA ILE A 604 28.46 -14.45 -12.24
C ILE A 604 27.47 -14.58 -13.42
N ALA A 605 26.53 -13.66 -13.57
CA ALA A 605 25.54 -13.65 -14.66
C ALA A 605 26.15 -13.43 -16.05
N GLU A 606 27.29 -12.76 -16.13
CA GLU A 606 28.05 -12.58 -17.37
C GLU A 606 28.79 -13.85 -17.79
N LYS A 607 29.43 -14.53 -16.85
CA LYS A 607 30.21 -15.75 -17.11
C LYS A 607 29.35 -16.98 -17.35
N ASP A 608 28.22 -17.11 -16.65
CA ASP A 608 27.32 -18.25 -16.78
C ASP A 608 25.96 -17.81 -17.35
N LYS A 609 25.70 -18.21 -18.60
CA LYS A 609 24.45 -17.92 -19.31
C LYS A 609 23.38 -18.99 -19.11
N GLY A 610 23.67 -20.07 -18.39
CA GLY A 610 22.69 -21.11 -18.09
C GLY A 610 21.53 -20.62 -17.23
N HIS A 611 20.49 -21.45 -17.11
CA HIS A 611 19.44 -21.25 -16.10
C HIS A 611 19.85 -21.94 -14.79
N TYR A 612 19.95 -21.14 -13.73
CA TYR A 612 20.36 -21.54 -12.39
C TYR A 612 19.91 -20.50 -11.38
N ARG A 613 19.93 -20.87 -10.10
CA ARG A 613 19.58 -19.96 -9.00
C ARG A 613 20.77 -19.63 -8.11
N ILE A 614 20.70 -18.45 -7.49
CA ILE A 614 21.69 -17.95 -6.55
C ILE A 614 21.10 -17.94 -5.13
N TYR A 615 21.89 -18.37 -4.16
CA TYR A 615 21.62 -18.18 -2.74
C TYR A 615 22.53 -17.12 -2.14
N ASN A 616 21.98 -15.95 -1.82
CA ASN A 616 22.75 -14.82 -1.33
C ASN A 616 22.52 -14.60 0.17
N GLN A 617 23.45 -15.03 1.02
CA GLN A 617 23.33 -14.80 2.47
C GLN A 617 23.79 -13.40 2.89
N VAL A 618 24.65 -12.74 2.10
CA VAL A 618 25.31 -11.48 2.46
C VAL A 618 24.31 -10.35 2.69
N LEU A 619 23.29 -10.24 1.85
CA LEU A 619 22.24 -9.20 1.97
C LEU A 619 20.98 -9.69 2.72
N GLY A 620 21.02 -10.91 3.26
CA GLY A 620 19.85 -11.60 3.79
C GLY A 620 18.95 -12.14 2.68
N ALA A 621 19.09 -13.43 2.37
CA ALA A 621 18.48 -14.09 1.21
C ALA A 621 16.98 -13.79 1.00
N PHE A 622 16.20 -13.62 2.06
CA PHE A 622 14.74 -13.45 1.98
C PHE A 622 14.26 -12.03 2.29
N ASN A 623 15.17 -11.03 2.23
CA ASN A 623 14.89 -9.61 2.49
C ASN A 623 15.51 -8.66 1.44
N GLU A 624 15.90 -9.18 0.28
CA GLU A 624 16.60 -8.44 -0.78
C GLU A 624 16.06 -8.79 -2.18
N THR A 625 16.36 -7.94 -3.17
CA THR A 625 16.04 -8.20 -4.59
C THR A 625 17.17 -7.81 -5.54
N ASN A 626 18.35 -7.49 -5.01
CA ASN A 626 19.57 -7.24 -5.78
C ASN A 626 19.92 -8.48 -6.60
N THR A 627 19.88 -9.68 -6.00
CA THR A 627 20.15 -10.94 -6.71
C THR A 627 19.21 -11.09 -7.89
N SER A 628 17.90 -10.90 -7.66
CA SER A 628 16.82 -11.02 -8.66
C SER A 628 16.94 -10.04 -9.83
N TYR A 629 17.64 -8.92 -9.64
CA TYR A 629 17.96 -7.99 -10.72
C TYR A 629 18.97 -8.56 -11.73
N PHE A 630 19.95 -9.35 -11.26
CA PHE A 630 21.00 -9.89 -12.11
C PHE A 630 20.71 -11.33 -12.57
N LYS A 631 20.08 -12.14 -11.72
CA LYS A 631 19.79 -13.56 -12.00
C LYS A 631 18.67 -14.11 -11.09
N SER A 632 18.10 -15.25 -11.45
CA SER A 632 17.13 -15.97 -10.61
C SER A 632 17.68 -16.24 -9.21
N SER A 633 16.89 -15.91 -8.19
CA SER A 633 17.23 -16.09 -6.78
C SER A 633 16.37 -17.19 -6.16
N ILE A 634 16.95 -18.00 -5.27
CA ILE A 634 16.14 -18.80 -4.34
C ILE A 634 15.53 -17.92 -3.24
N GLY A 635 16.07 -16.72 -3.07
CA GLY A 635 15.59 -15.69 -2.18
C GLY A 635 14.67 -14.68 -2.84
N GLY A 636 14.50 -13.53 -2.19
CA GLY A 636 13.64 -12.43 -2.65
C GLY A 636 12.87 -11.77 -1.53
N TYR A 637 12.24 -10.63 -1.83
CA TYR A 637 11.32 -9.93 -0.91
C TYR A 637 9.95 -9.71 -1.57
N HIS A 638 8.90 -10.38 -1.05
CA HIS A 638 7.53 -10.16 -1.49
C HIS A 638 6.49 -10.48 -0.39
N ALA A 639 5.56 -9.54 -0.13
CA ALA A 639 4.57 -9.65 0.95
C ALA A 639 3.44 -10.68 0.69
N VAL A 640 3.35 -11.24 -0.52
CA VAL A 640 2.39 -12.31 -0.86
C VAL A 640 3.07 -13.49 -1.56
N LYS A 641 4.26 -13.88 -1.11
CA LYS A 641 4.93 -15.11 -1.59
C LYS A 641 4.03 -16.36 -1.40
N LEU A 642 4.32 -17.41 -2.18
CA LEU A 642 3.58 -18.67 -2.12
C LEU A 642 3.72 -19.34 -0.75
N ARG A 643 2.62 -19.89 -0.21
CA ARG A 643 2.60 -20.50 1.13
C ARG A 643 3.64 -21.61 1.26
N ARG A 644 3.69 -22.53 0.29
CA ARG A 644 4.64 -23.66 0.30
C ARG A 644 6.09 -23.22 0.35
N TYR A 645 6.41 -22.10 -0.28
CA TYR A 645 7.76 -21.56 -0.24
C TYR A 645 8.07 -20.87 1.09
N ASP A 646 7.08 -20.19 1.69
CA ASP A 646 7.20 -19.66 3.05
C ASP A 646 7.39 -20.77 4.08
N ASP A 647 6.66 -21.87 3.96
CA ASP A 647 6.83 -23.06 4.80
C ASP A 647 8.26 -23.62 4.69
N LEU A 648 8.80 -23.73 3.47
CA LEU A 648 10.18 -24.14 3.22
C LEU A 648 11.20 -23.20 3.89
N ILE A 649 11.00 -21.89 3.78
CA ILE A 649 11.85 -20.88 4.43
C ILE A 649 11.85 -21.08 5.94
N ASN A 650 10.66 -21.18 6.53
CA ASN A 650 10.50 -21.27 7.98
C ASN A 650 11.11 -22.56 8.55
N GLU A 651 10.95 -23.68 7.86
CA GLU A 651 11.47 -24.97 8.30
C GLU A 651 13.00 -25.07 8.14
N TYR A 652 13.52 -24.75 6.95
CA TYR A 652 14.92 -25.04 6.62
C TYR A 652 15.87 -23.85 6.79
N PHE A 653 15.40 -22.62 6.58
CA PHE A 653 16.26 -21.45 6.61
C PHE A 653 16.12 -20.61 7.90
N GLY A 654 15.14 -20.93 8.75
CA GLY A 654 15.02 -20.38 10.10
C GLY A 654 16.03 -20.97 11.09
N LYS A 655 16.46 -22.21 10.88
CA LYS A 655 17.50 -22.92 11.64
C LYS A 655 18.52 -23.46 10.64
N MET A 656 19.71 -22.86 10.57
CA MET A 656 20.75 -23.23 9.60
C MET A 656 21.34 -24.62 9.89
N ASP A 657 20.67 -25.66 9.42
CA ASP A 657 21.12 -27.06 9.51
C ASP A 657 22.13 -27.37 8.39
N THR A 658 23.31 -27.85 8.77
CA THR A 658 24.44 -28.07 7.85
C THR A 658 24.27 -29.26 6.90
N VAL A 659 23.29 -30.14 7.14
CA VAL A 659 23.02 -31.32 6.31
C VAL A 659 21.77 -31.11 5.46
N LYS A 660 20.70 -30.59 6.07
CA LYS A 660 19.41 -30.44 5.40
C LYS A 660 19.40 -29.27 4.42
N VAL A 661 19.94 -28.11 4.79
CA VAL A 661 19.92 -26.92 3.93
C VAL A 661 20.61 -27.16 2.58
N PRO A 662 21.81 -27.77 2.50
CA PRO A 662 22.42 -28.09 1.21
C PRO A 662 21.54 -28.94 0.31
N ARG A 663 20.80 -29.92 0.84
CA ARG A 663 19.88 -30.74 0.04
C ARG A 663 18.75 -29.93 -0.56
N ILE A 664 18.18 -29.00 0.22
CA ILE A 664 17.16 -28.08 -0.27
C ILE A 664 17.72 -27.19 -1.39
N LEU A 665 18.92 -26.63 -1.19
CA LEU A 665 19.60 -25.82 -2.21
C LEU A 665 19.86 -26.62 -3.50
N ASN A 666 20.22 -27.90 -3.39
CA ASN A 666 20.47 -28.78 -4.54
C ASN A 666 19.22 -28.99 -5.39
N MET A 667 18.07 -29.27 -4.76
CA MET A 667 16.80 -29.47 -5.49
C MET A 667 16.32 -28.18 -6.17
N LEU A 668 16.59 -27.02 -5.56
CA LEU A 668 16.22 -25.70 -6.10
C LEU A 668 17.15 -25.23 -7.24
N ASN A 669 18.05 -26.10 -7.72
CA ASN A 669 19.03 -25.76 -8.76
C ASN A 669 19.89 -24.54 -8.37
N THR A 670 20.28 -24.48 -7.09
CA THR A 670 21.18 -23.44 -6.58
C THR A 670 22.59 -23.76 -7.02
N LYS A 671 23.10 -23.07 -8.04
CA LYS A 671 24.45 -23.29 -8.56
C LYS A 671 25.51 -22.42 -7.89
N TYR A 672 25.12 -21.24 -7.40
CA TYR A 672 26.02 -20.30 -6.73
C TYR A 672 25.48 -19.91 -5.36
N MET A 673 26.35 -19.96 -4.36
CA MET A 673 26.10 -19.48 -3.00
C MET A 673 27.04 -18.33 -2.69
N ILE A 674 26.55 -17.29 -2.03
CA ILE A 674 27.32 -16.09 -1.74
C ILE A 674 27.37 -15.87 -0.23
N PHE A 675 28.60 -15.75 0.28
CA PHE A 675 28.93 -15.53 1.69
C PHE A 675 29.89 -14.33 1.85
N GLY A 676 30.26 -14.01 3.09
CA GLY A 676 31.16 -12.89 3.41
C GLY A 676 30.41 -11.64 3.85
N SER A 677 30.90 -10.47 3.44
CA SER A 677 30.27 -9.17 3.70
C SER A 677 29.93 -8.44 2.40
N PRO A 678 29.07 -7.40 2.41
CA PRO A 678 28.76 -6.61 1.21
C PRO A 678 30.01 -6.02 0.53
N GLU A 679 31.05 -5.69 1.31
CA GLU A 679 32.32 -5.15 0.83
C GLU A 679 33.24 -6.23 0.24
N GLN A 680 33.20 -7.45 0.78
CA GLN A 680 34.02 -8.58 0.35
C GLN A 680 33.16 -9.85 0.13
N PRO A 681 32.28 -9.84 -0.88
CA PRO A 681 31.43 -10.98 -1.18
C PRO A 681 32.25 -12.13 -1.80
N GLN A 682 31.93 -13.36 -1.41
CA GLN A 682 32.57 -14.57 -1.92
C GLN A 682 31.55 -15.51 -2.52
N GLY A 683 31.63 -15.71 -3.84
CA GLY A 683 30.80 -16.68 -4.57
C GLY A 683 31.43 -18.07 -4.57
N VAL A 684 30.67 -19.06 -4.12
CA VAL A 684 31.05 -20.49 -4.10
C VAL A 684 30.12 -21.27 -5.02
N THR A 685 30.67 -22.12 -5.87
CA THR A 685 29.88 -23.01 -6.73
C THR A 685 29.40 -24.23 -5.97
N ASN A 686 28.12 -24.55 -6.10
CA ASN A 686 27.53 -25.78 -5.62
C ASN A 686 27.63 -26.87 -6.70
N ALA A 687 28.57 -27.79 -6.54
CA ALA A 687 28.76 -28.90 -7.48
C ALA A 687 27.63 -29.96 -7.39
N ASP A 688 26.91 -29.99 -6.27
CA ASP A 688 25.90 -31.00 -5.98
C ASP A 688 24.48 -30.57 -6.42
N ALA A 689 24.34 -29.42 -7.09
CA ALA A 689 23.06 -28.98 -7.64
C ALA A 689 22.46 -30.06 -8.57
N ASN A 690 21.16 -30.33 -8.44
CA ASN A 690 20.51 -31.38 -9.22
C ASN A 690 20.37 -31.00 -10.70
N GLY A 691 20.43 -29.72 -11.03
CA GLY A 691 20.17 -29.16 -12.35
C GLY A 691 18.72 -28.69 -12.52
N ASN A 692 18.38 -28.26 -13.74
CA ASN A 692 17.05 -27.73 -14.06
C ASN A 692 15.95 -28.79 -13.96
N ALA A 693 16.28 -30.04 -14.25
CA ALA A 693 15.41 -31.19 -14.09
C ALA A 693 16.23 -32.47 -14.04
N TRP A 694 15.69 -33.53 -13.43
CA TRP A 694 16.36 -34.82 -13.31
C TRP A 694 15.34 -35.97 -13.29
N PHE A 695 15.80 -37.17 -13.62
CA PHE A 695 15.02 -38.39 -13.42
C PHE A 695 15.32 -38.99 -12.05
N VAL A 696 14.26 -39.39 -11.33
CA VAL A 696 14.40 -40.10 -10.06
C VAL A 696 14.32 -41.62 -10.27
N SER A 697 15.01 -42.36 -9.40
CA SER A 697 15.00 -43.83 -9.40
C SER A 697 13.93 -44.41 -8.48
N GLU A 698 13.48 -43.64 -7.49
CA GLU A 698 12.54 -44.09 -6.46
C GLU A 698 11.48 -43.00 -6.19
N VAL A 699 10.27 -43.45 -5.83
CA VAL A 699 9.19 -42.58 -5.38
C VAL A 699 8.84 -42.99 -3.95
N LYS A 700 8.86 -42.01 -3.04
CA LYS A 700 8.44 -42.18 -1.66
C LYS A 700 7.08 -41.52 -1.46
N PHE A 701 6.05 -42.33 -1.23
CA PHE A 701 4.73 -41.83 -0.89
C PHE A 701 4.64 -41.47 0.59
N VAL A 702 4.04 -40.33 0.89
CA VAL A 702 3.80 -39.84 2.26
C VAL A 702 2.35 -39.42 2.44
N ASP A 703 1.84 -39.52 3.66
CA ASP A 703 0.42 -39.36 3.95
C ASP A 703 0.04 -37.88 4.15
N THR A 704 0.97 -37.04 4.64
CA THR A 704 0.67 -35.65 5.02
C THR A 704 1.62 -34.61 4.39
N PRO A 705 1.19 -33.34 4.23
CA PRO A 705 2.06 -32.26 3.79
C PRO A 705 3.26 -31.99 4.72
N ASN A 706 3.10 -32.21 6.03
CA ASN A 706 4.20 -32.13 7.00
C ASN A 706 5.27 -33.19 6.69
N GLU A 707 4.85 -34.44 6.46
CA GLU A 707 5.78 -35.51 6.06
C GLU A 707 6.44 -35.21 4.70
N GLU A 708 5.71 -34.65 3.73
CA GLU A 708 6.30 -34.21 2.47
C GLU A 708 7.45 -33.22 2.72
N LEU A 709 7.20 -32.17 3.52
CA LEU A 709 8.19 -31.14 3.82
C LEU A 709 9.35 -31.67 4.65
N ASP A 710 9.13 -32.60 5.58
CA ASP A 710 10.19 -33.18 6.42
C ASP A 710 11.10 -34.10 5.61
N GLN A 711 10.52 -34.93 4.73
CA GLN A 711 11.26 -35.96 4.01
C GLN A 711 12.22 -35.37 2.97
N ILE A 712 11.90 -34.24 2.35
CA ILE A 712 12.77 -33.62 1.32
C ILE A 712 14.14 -33.17 1.86
N GLY A 713 14.27 -32.94 3.16
CA GLY A 713 15.57 -32.70 3.82
C GLY A 713 16.32 -33.98 4.21
N ILE A 714 15.64 -35.12 4.22
CA ILE A 714 16.15 -36.41 4.70
C ILE A 714 16.54 -37.34 3.54
N VAL A 715 15.81 -37.31 2.43
CA VAL A 715 16.11 -38.16 1.27
C VAL A 715 17.18 -37.53 0.36
N ASP A 716 17.83 -38.37 -0.45
CA ASP A 716 18.63 -37.91 -1.59
C ASP A 716 17.66 -37.51 -2.71
N ASN A 717 17.29 -36.23 -2.75
CA ASN A 717 16.29 -35.69 -3.68
C ASN A 717 16.69 -35.80 -5.16
N LYS A 718 17.94 -36.14 -5.48
CA LYS A 718 18.37 -36.45 -6.85
C LYS A 718 17.92 -37.86 -7.28
N LYS A 719 17.63 -38.75 -6.33
CA LYS A 719 17.26 -40.15 -6.57
C LYS A 719 15.84 -40.49 -6.12
N VAL A 720 15.33 -39.83 -5.08
CA VAL A 720 14.04 -40.11 -4.47
C VAL A 720 13.15 -38.88 -4.60
N ALA A 721 12.02 -39.00 -5.28
CA ALA A 721 10.96 -37.98 -5.25
C ALA A 721 9.99 -38.28 -4.11
N VAL A 722 9.70 -37.29 -3.28
CA VAL A 722 8.66 -37.38 -2.25
C VAL A 722 7.33 -36.93 -2.84
N ILE A 723 6.30 -37.77 -2.75
CA ILE A 723 5.00 -37.54 -3.40
C ILE A 723 3.87 -37.78 -2.42
N SER A 724 2.81 -36.98 -2.51
CA SER A 724 1.60 -37.22 -1.74
C SER A 724 0.97 -38.56 -2.14
N LYS A 725 0.55 -39.35 -1.15
CA LYS A 725 -0.21 -40.58 -1.39
C LYS A 725 -1.51 -40.34 -2.16
N SER A 726 -2.07 -39.13 -2.09
CA SER A 726 -3.23 -38.74 -2.91
C SER A 726 -2.96 -38.78 -4.42
N ASP A 727 -1.69 -38.64 -4.82
CA ASP A 727 -1.24 -38.70 -6.21
C ASP A 727 -0.75 -40.11 -6.62
N GLU A 728 -0.85 -41.12 -5.76
CA GLU A 728 -0.40 -42.51 -6.07
C GLU A 728 -1.10 -43.07 -7.32
N LYS A 729 -2.38 -42.76 -7.51
CA LYS A 729 -3.16 -43.15 -8.70
C LYS A 729 -2.59 -42.61 -10.01
N TYR A 730 -1.81 -41.53 -9.97
CA TYR A 730 -1.15 -40.99 -11.16
C TYR A 730 -0.19 -42.00 -11.80
N PHE A 731 0.34 -42.94 -11.02
CA PHE A 731 1.32 -43.94 -11.46
C PHE A 731 0.69 -45.23 -12.01
N GLU A 732 -0.63 -45.40 -11.93
CA GLU A 732 -1.33 -46.56 -12.49
C GLU A 732 -1.06 -46.67 -14.01
N GLY A 733 -0.54 -47.82 -14.45
CA GLY A 733 -0.16 -48.05 -15.85
C GLY A 733 1.13 -47.35 -16.30
N LYS A 734 1.93 -46.79 -15.38
CA LYS A 734 3.20 -46.11 -15.67
C LYS A 734 4.35 -46.72 -14.85
N PRO A 735 4.81 -47.94 -15.18
CA PRO A 735 5.86 -48.61 -14.42
C PRO A 735 7.17 -47.83 -14.53
N LEU A 736 7.65 -47.30 -13.41
CA LEU A 736 8.93 -46.60 -13.35
C LEU A 736 10.06 -47.62 -13.26
N GLN A 737 11.09 -47.45 -14.10
CA GLN A 737 12.30 -48.26 -14.01
C GLN A 737 13.52 -47.36 -14.20
N GLN A 738 14.54 -47.56 -13.37
CA GLN A 738 15.76 -46.76 -13.44
C GLN A 738 16.55 -47.05 -14.73
N ASP A 739 16.93 -45.99 -15.43
CA ASP A 739 17.95 -46.00 -16.47
C ASP A 739 19.09 -45.06 -16.06
N SER A 740 20.28 -45.62 -15.82
CA SER A 740 21.47 -44.86 -15.45
C SER A 740 22.06 -44.04 -16.61
N THR A 741 21.62 -44.31 -17.84
CA THR A 741 22.03 -43.59 -19.06
C THR A 741 21.04 -42.51 -19.49
N ALA A 742 19.96 -42.33 -18.74
CA ALA A 742 18.95 -41.34 -19.06
C ALA A 742 19.42 -39.91 -18.79
N PHE A 743 19.01 -38.97 -19.63
CA PHE A 743 19.25 -37.55 -19.44
C PHE A 743 17.99 -36.73 -19.67
N LEU A 744 17.94 -35.56 -19.03
CA LEU A 744 16.86 -34.59 -19.13
C LEU A 744 17.47 -33.19 -19.08
N ASP A 745 17.57 -32.55 -20.24
CA ASP A 745 18.27 -31.28 -20.38
C ASP A 745 17.31 -30.16 -20.77
N LEU A 746 17.50 -28.99 -20.15
CA LEU A 746 16.81 -27.76 -20.53
C LEU A 746 17.36 -27.26 -21.86
N LYS A 747 16.48 -27.19 -22.87
CA LYS A 747 16.80 -26.70 -24.21
C LYS A 747 16.49 -25.21 -24.35
N LYS A 748 15.38 -24.76 -23.77
CA LYS A 748 14.91 -23.37 -23.88
C LYS A 748 14.29 -22.93 -22.57
N TYR A 749 14.63 -21.71 -22.17
CA TYR A 749 14.03 -21.03 -21.03
C TYR A 749 13.42 -19.69 -21.47
N GLU A 750 12.14 -19.52 -21.20
CA GLU A 750 11.42 -18.24 -21.12
C GLU A 750 10.54 -18.27 -19.87
N ALA A 751 10.23 -17.10 -19.30
CA ALA A 751 9.48 -17.01 -18.05
C ALA A 751 8.10 -17.69 -18.07
N ASN A 752 7.42 -17.77 -19.23
CA ASN A 752 6.16 -18.52 -19.38
C ASN A 752 6.33 -19.86 -20.11
N GLU A 753 7.52 -20.21 -20.59
CA GLU A 753 7.70 -21.35 -21.48
C GLU A 753 9.06 -22.02 -21.27
N LEU A 754 9.06 -23.29 -20.88
CA LEU A 754 10.28 -24.08 -20.75
C LEU A 754 10.20 -25.29 -21.68
N GLU A 755 11.31 -25.59 -22.37
CA GLU A 755 11.42 -26.78 -23.21
C GLU A 755 12.61 -27.63 -22.76
N PHE A 756 12.37 -28.92 -22.57
CA PHE A 756 13.35 -29.92 -22.22
C PHE A 756 13.43 -31.00 -23.29
N THR A 757 14.59 -31.62 -23.40
CA THR A 757 14.79 -32.84 -24.19
C THR A 757 15.16 -33.96 -23.24
N SER A 758 14.52 -35.11 -23.40
CA SER A 758 14.86 -36.30 -22.64
C SER A 758 15.24 -37.47 -23.55
N GLN A 759 16.04 -38.37 -23.00
CA GLN A 759 16.27 -39.70 -23.54
C GLN A 759 16.29 -40.67 -22.37
N SER A 760 15.52 -41.76 -22.46
CA SER A 760 15.59 -42.88 -21.52
C SER A 760 15.25 -44.19 -22.21
N LYS A 761 15.78 -45.32 -21.74
CA LYS A 761 15.42 -46.68 -22.19
C LYS A 761 14.15 -47.18 -21.54
N THR A 762 13.73 -46.57 -20.43
CA THR A 762 12.61 -46.99 -19.60
C THR A 762 11.72 -45.80 -19.26
N PRO A 763 10.44 -46.03 -18.92
CA PRO A 763 9.63 -44.95 -18.38
C PRO A 763 10.19 -44.46 -17.04
N GLN A 764 10.29 -43.15 -16.86
CA GLN A 764 10.86 -42.53 -15.67
C GLN A 764 10.05 -41.31 -15.22
N LEU A 765 10.16 -40.97 -13.93
CA LEU A 765 9.57 -39.76 -13.37
C LEU A 765 10.60 -38.63 -13.48
N ALA A 766 10.29 -37.63 -14.30
CA ALA A 766 11.04 -36.39 -14.37
C ALA A 766 10.56 -35.43 -13.27
N VAL A 767 11.48 -34.92 -12.47
CA VAL A 767 11.27 -33.82 -11.52
C VAL A 767 11.92 -32.57 -12.08
N PHE A 768 11.17 -31.46 -12.10
CA PHE A 768 11.65 -30.16 -12.57
C PHE A 768 11.90 -29.26 -11.38
N SER A 769 13.03 -28.55 -11.36
CA SER A 769 13.36 -27.55 -10.35
C SER A 769 12.50 -26.28 -10.52
N GLU A 770 11.20 -26.43 -10.70
CA GLU A 770 10.26 -25.38 -11.04
C GLU A 770 9.10 -25.40 -10.05
N ILE A 771 8.81 -24.25 -9.42
CA ILE A 771 7.90 -24.15 -8.28
C ILE A 771 6.45 -24.45 -8.65
N TYR A 772 5.89 -25.56 -8.18
CA TYR A 772 4.52 -25.99 -8.39
C TYR A 772 3.51 -24.90 -8.03
N TYR A 773 2.68 -24.57 -9.02
CA TYR A 773 1.51 -23.73 -8.87
C TYR A 773 0.32 -24.44 -9.54
N PRO A 774 -0.81 -24.64 -8.84
CA PRO A 774 -1.88 -25.54 -9.29
C PRO A 774 -2.74 -24.99 -10.44
N LYS A 775 -2.47 -23.77 -10.91
CA LYS A 775 -3.26 -23.08 -11.93
C LYS A 775 -2.34 -22.58 -13.06
N GLY A 776 -2.87 -22.48 -14.26
CA GLY A 776 -2.22 -21.83 -15.41
C GLY A 776 -1.12 -22.62 -16.12
N TRP A 777 -0.36 -23.48 -15.43
CA TRP A 777 0.64 -24.32 -16.09
C TRP A 777 0.00 -25.48 -16.86
N LYS A 778 0.53 -25.71 -18.06
CA LYS A 778 0.24 -26.86 -18.92
C LYS A 778 1.54 -27.56 -19.26
N MET A 779 1.51 -28.88 -19.36
CA MET A 779 2.67 -29.67 -19.74
C MET A 779 2.35 -30.54 -20.94
N PHE A 780 3.31 -30.67 -21.85
CA PHE A 780 3.20 -31.41 -23.09
C PHE A 780 4.37 -32.37 -23.21
N VAL A 781 4.11 -33.61 -23.65
CA VAL A 781 5.13 -34.58 -24.05
C VAL A 781 4.88 -34.89 -25.52
N ASP A 782 5.84 -34.55 -26.38
CA ASP A 782 5.71 -34.61 -27.85
C ASP A 782 4.41 -33.96 -28.36
N ASP A 783 4.22 -32.69 -27.97
CA ASP A 783 3.07 -31.84 -28.31
C ASP A 783 1.69 -32.32 -27.81
N LYS A 784 1.63 -33.41 -27.04
CA LYS A 784 0.40 -33.90 -26.41
C LYS A 784 0.32 -33.39 -24.98
N GLU A 785 -0.77 -32.69 -24.64
CA GLU A 785 -1.02 -32.22 -23.28
C GLU A 785 -1.16 -33.42 -22.34
N VAL A 786 -0.35 -33.45 -21.27
CA VAL A 786 -0.34 -34.53 -20.27
C VAL A 786 -0.58 -33.96 -18.87
N PRO A 787 -1.21 -34.74 -17.97
CA PRO A 787 -1.28 -34.37 -16.56
C PRO A 787 0.11 -34.44 -15.92
N TYR A 788 0.39 -33.51 -15.01
CA TYR A 788 1.58 -33.47 -14.17
C TYR A 788 1.16 -33.41 -12.69
N ILE A 789 2.08 -33.75 -11.80
CA ILE A 789 1.85 -33.77 -10.34
C ILE A 789 2.84 -32.87 -9.62
N LYS A 790 2.59 -32.69 -8.33
CA LYS A 790 3.52 -32.05 -7.39
C LYS A 790 4.49 -33.11 -6.85
N ALA A 791 5.77 -32.76 -6.78
CA ALA A 791 6.81 -33.56 -6.13
C ALA A 791 7.58 -32.69 -5.14
N ASP A 792 8.23 -33.31 -4.18
CA ASP A 792 9.16 -32.68 -3.22
C ASP A 792 8.57 -31.42 -2.57
N TYR A 793 7.31 -31.53 -2.13
CA TYR A 793 6.49 -30.48 -1.51
C TYR A 793 6.15 -29.26 -2.38
N LEU A 794 7.02 -28.87 -3.32
CA LEU A 794 6.96 -27.60 -4.03
C LEU A 794 7.41 -27.65 -5.50
N LEU A 795 7.84 -28.80 -6.03
CA LEU A 795 8.31 -28.95 -7.42
C LEU A 795 7.25 -29.60 -8.32
N ARG A 796 7.44 -29.52 -9.64
CA ARG A 796 6.59 -30.21 -10.64
C ARG A 796 7.23 -31.53 -11.07
N ALA A 797 6.41 -32.53 -11.36
CA ALA A 797 6.89 -33.80 -11.92
C ALA A 797 5.94 -34.42 -12.95
N VAL A 798 6.50 -35.17 -13.90
CA VAL A 798 5.76 -35.88 -14.96
C VAL A 798 6.40 -37.21 -15.29
N CYS A 799 5.58 -38.23 -15.53
CA CYS A 799 6.08 -39.48 -16.09
C CYS A 799 6.38 -39.31 -17.58
N VAL A 800 7.61 -39.60 -17.97
CA VAL A 800 8.09 -39.56 -19.35
C VAL A 800 8.24 -41.00 -19.84
N PRO A 801 7.66 -41.36 -21.01
CA PRO A 801 7.83 -42.69 -21.58
C PRO A 801 9.30 -43.00 -21.96
N ALA A 802 9.57 -44.27 -22.24
CA ALA A 802 10.84 -44.69 -22.81
C ALA A 802 10.99 -44.15 -24.24
N GLY A 803 12.18 -43.66 -24.57
CA GLY A 803 12.52 -43.10 -25.87
C GLY A 803 13.10 -41.70 -25.75
N LYS A 804 13.14 -41.03 -26.89
CA LYS A 804 13.51 -39.61 -27.00
C LYS A 804 12.25 -38.79 -27.00
N HIS A 805 12.13 -37.83 -26.09
CA HIS A 805 10.94 -37.00 -25.99
C HIS A 805 11.29 -35.52 -25.86
N SER A 806 10.38 -34.67 -26.35
CA SER A 806 10.38 -33.25 -26.02
C SER A 806 9.33 -32.99 -24.97
N ILE A 807 9.71 -32.30 -23.90
CA ILE A 807 8.81 -31.92 -22.82
C ILE A 807 8.69 -30.40 -22.83
N LYS A 808 7.47 -29.88 -22.92
CA LYS A 808 7.21 -28.44 -22.96
C LYS A 808 6.27 -28.04 -21.83
N MET A 809 6.62 -27.01 -21.08
CA MET A 809 5.78 -26.39 -20.05
C MET A 809 5.38 -24.99 -20.51
N ILE A 810 4.08 -24.65 -20.42
CA ILE A 810 3.57 -23.33 -20.80
C ILE A 810 2.68 -22.78 -19.69
N PHE A 811 2.93 -21.55 -19.26
CA PHE A 811 2.06 -20.82 -18.35
C PHE A 811 1.02 -20.00 -19.13
N ALA A 812 -0.21 -20.49 -19.16
CA ALA A 812 -1.33 -19.88 -19.86
C ALA A 812 -2.59 -19.81 -18.95
N PRO A 813 -2.63 -18.88 -17.97
CA PRO A 813 -3.71 -18.79 -17.00
C PRO A 813 -5.04 -18.35 -17.62
N ALA A 814 -6.01 -19.28 -17.68
CA ALA A 814 -7.35 -19.05 -18.24
C ALA A 814 -8.13 -17.93 -17.53
N VAL A 815 -7.80 -17.63 -16.27
CA VAL A 815 -8.43 -16.55 -15.48
C VAL A 815 -8.21 -15.17 -16.11
N ILE A 816 -7.08 -14.95 -16.81
CA ILE A 816 -6.76 -13.68 -17.46
C ILE A 816 -7.70 -13.39 -18.63
N GLU A 817 -7.92 -14.38 -19.50
CA GLU A 817 -8.82 -14.22 -20.66
C GLU A 817 -10.29 -14.11 -20.22
N LYS A 818 -10.72 -14.91 -19.24
CA LYS A 818 -12.08 -14.78 -18.68
C LYS A 818 -12.32 -13.40 -18.07
N GLY A 819 -11.38 -12.90 -17.27
CA GLY A 819 -11.47 -11.57 -16.68
C GLY A 819 -11.50 -10.45 -17.71
N LYS A 820 -10.84 -10.63 -18.87
CA LYS A 820 -10.79 -9.65 -19.96
C LYS A 820 -12.14 -9.47 -20.61
N ILE A 821 -12.82 -10.58 -20.89
CA ILE A 821 -14.17 -10.57 -21.47
C ILE A 821 -15.13 -9.82 -20.54
N ILE A 822 -15.09 -10.13 -19.23
CA ILE A 822 -15.95 -9.46 -18.24
C ILE A 822 -15.64 -7.97 -18.14
N SER A 823 -14.35 -7.59 -18.11
CA SER A 823 -13.92 -6.19 -18.09
C SER A 823 -14.41 -5.42 -19.31
N MET A 824 -14.28 -5.98 -20.50
CA MET A 824 -14.76 -5.36 -21.74
C MET A 824 -16.29 -5.19 -21.76
N ILE A 825 -17.04 -6.20 -21.31
CA ILE A 825 -18.51 -6.12 -21.21
C ILE A 825 -18.92 -5.03 -20.22
N ALA A 826 -18.32 -5.01 -19.03
CA ALA A 826 -18.61 -4.01 -18.00
C ALA A 826 -18.31 -2.59 -18.49
N PHE A 827 -17.17 -2.39 -19.15
CA PHE A 827 -16.80 -1.10 -19.71
C PHE A 827 -17.73 -0.67 -20.87
N GLY A 828 -18.09 -1.61 -21.76
CA GLY A 828 -19.06 -1.35 -22.84
C GLY A 828 -20.44 -0.96 -22.32
N LEU A 829 -20.95 -1.66 -21.31
CA LEU A 829 -22.21 -1.32 -20.64
C LEU A 829 -22.15 0.04 -19.96
N PHE A 830 -21.03 0.37 -19.30
CA PHE A 830 -20.83 1.69 -18.72
C PHE A 830 -20.92 2.81 -19.78
N LEU A 831 -20.26 2.65 -20.93
CA LEU A 831 -20.33 3.63 -22.01
C LEU A 831 -21.74 3.77 -22.59
N LEU A 832 -22.42 2.64 -22.83
CA LEU A 832 -23.79 2.60 -23.34
C LEU A 832 -24.74 3.36 -22.41
N LEU A 833 -24.74 3.02 -21.11
CA LEU A 833 -25.62 3.64 -20.12
C LEU A 833 -25.31 5.12 -19.90
N SER A 834 -24.03 5.48 -19.93
CA SER A 834 -23.59 6.88 -19.85
C SER A 834 -24.08 7.68 -21.05
N GLY A 835 -23.92 7.15 -22.27
CA GLY A 835 -24.37 7.76 -23.51
C GLY A 835 -25.88 7.95 -23.56
N LEU A 836 -26.65 6.89 -23.22
CA LEU A 836 -28.10 6.97 -23.11
C LEU A 836 -28.54 8.00 -22.07
N GLY A 837 -27.93 8.00 -20.88
CA GLY A 837 -28.23 8.95 -19.82
C GLY A 837 -28.00 10.41 -20.25
N ILE A 838 -26.88 10.69 -20.92
CA ILE A 838 -26.56 12.02 -21.44
C ILE A 838 -27.56 12.43 -22.52
N TYR A 839 -27.89 11.53 -23.45
CA TYR A 839 -28.87 11.77 -24.51
C TYR A 839 -30.24 12.16 -23.95
N PHE A 840 -30.76 11.41 -22.97
CA PHE A 840 -32.04 11.73 -22.33
C PHE A 840 -32.01 13.03 -21.52
N LEU A 841 -30.88 13.37 -20.90
CA LEU A 841 -30.70 14.66 -20.23
C LEU A 841 -30.79 15.83 -21.22
N TYR A 842 -30.17 15.70 -22.39
CA TYR A 842 -30.18 16.73 -23.43
C TYR A 842 -31.60 16.91 -24.01
N ARG A 843 -32.24 15.81 -24.42
CA ARG A 843 -33.61 15.83 -24.97
C ARG A 843 -34.64 16.46 -24.02
N LYS A 844 -34.51 16.24 -22.71
CA LYS A 844 -35.39 16.86 -21.70
C LYS A 844 -35.15 18.36 -21.54
N ARG A 845 -33.92 18.83 -21.79
CA ARG A 845 -33.58 20.26 -21.77
C ARG A 845 -34.18 20.99 -22.97
N ASP A 846 -34.09 20.40 -24.15
CA ASP A 846 -34.69 20.98 -25.37
C ASP A 846 -36.20 21.09 -25.25
N LYS A 847 -36.88 20.05 -24.73
CA LYS A 847 -38.33 20.13 -24.47
C LYS A 847 -38.71 21.23 -23.47
N ARG A 848 -37.85 21.57 -22.51
CA ARG A 848 -38.08 22.70 -21.58
C ARG A 848 -37.83 24.04 -22.23
N ASN A 849 -36.82 24.15 -23.10
CA ASN A 849 -36.53 25.37 -23.84
C ASN A 849 -37.56 25.64 -24.96
N LEU A 850 -38.26 24.62 -25.43
CA LEU A 850 -39.38 24.73 -26.39
C LEU A 850 -40.73 25.00 -25.71
N ALA A 851 -40.82 24.85 -24.38
CA ALA A 851 -42.03 25.06 -23.57
C ALA A 851 -41.98 26.36 -22.74
N VAL A 852 -40.95 27.19 -22.96
CA VAL A 852 -40.75 28.55 -22.45
C VAL A 852 -40.65 29.44 -23.68
#